data_AF-A0A085VZF0-F1
#
_entry.id   AF-A0A085VZF0-F1
#
_cell.length_a   1.000
_cell.length_b   1.000
_cell.length_c   1.000
_cell.angle_alpha   90.00
_cell.angle_beta   90.00
_cell.angle_gamma   90.00
#
_symmetry.space_group_name_H-M   'P 1'
#
loop_
_entity.id
_entity.type
_entity.pdbx_description
1 polymer ?
#
loop_
_entity_poly.entity_id
_entity_poly.type
_entity_poly.pdbx_seq_one_letter_code
_entity_poly.pdbx_strand_id
1 'polypeptide(L)'
;MRKPAARGPKRRARSTRPSASYASDREELLALLLREGIRRESSLPSVTLEGGSAEPWKLDSLGVTLSTRGAELAGRCLLHLLSRFEGRQLATFGATGVPILQSCVLLSKGKYRGLLVRREKDLATGHPIEGRIDFSEPVVIITDSVGLESSMEECAARLEAAGLRVEGGVCLVRFGYESGFSRMVSRGYRMLSLFDIWNDLVAHMPGEEVLAPNPTRAFFPHELTAKAAPEGLHPAELARRVIDEALRTGKLLRPPKRIQGRYSGAGGVWVSVRPKKDTHLRHGRGGFWSFPEEKPSALPAAIAEAAFQAAQALEGSGTDPLTALEQGAVAVTFCSKLEECEPGQLDNDQYGLVVRSRERPFLLGGMMPRMPGIANAWQQLEYARDQKARLLPWEPYVLYRFKVQKAVEPGVSWQLSGVPAEAPPKWIAASASIAARALEVVRALSEGREPAPARQPLQLDSAVEFFSLSVYRQGRRVGMAEAQTSHPEEALERLAQRALEEARSAPQGAGDPLAVTVSLLHGGTELGVLTPEEAAAQTRHAEQALRVSQGEQAGLALPSETITGNLSPLEYARTVLSKAGLTEGPYSWRSFECVTWLADAQGVHRVDHGLPVGAPSKALAQKSTQLAQQLCKFLLRHLGETTRYEPFTDTAHRGLDTAQLAHQAWTMARAHRQLGPAPLGEGARTLLTALTSDLVFDEAERVWIHGDGGTSISEVALVLLALLETGDDNTTAATLATTLWSSISAQGRFSCHMDPAFDDDSFQDGYPGQALLALARAAEKKVCAPDKEKLAQARRFYRSRFHLKRHWDQVCWLPQAAAAWWRVDRDAEAARFAFEVCDWALTYQSEKHGAFFNDHQPDTPGYTTALYLQALAAGIELAVGLRDRARQKRYKEAYARGVAFLDSIILQERDTPLLPNPRMALGGVRTSLVKSEVQVGSVQHTLAALLGLKR
;
A
#
# COMPACT_ATOMS: atom_id res chain seq x y z
N MET A 1 34.86 -13.08 -4.28
CA MET A 1 34.60 -11.70 -3.82
C MET A 1 34.95 -10.70 -4.92
N ARG A 2 33.99 -10.31 -5.76
CA ARG A 2 34.02 -9.15 -6.66
C ARG A 2 32.56 -8.74 -6.90
N LYS A 3 32.18 -7.53 -6.50
CA LYS A 3 30.82 -6.97 -6.67
C LYS A 3 30.52 -6.79 -8.17
N PRO A 4 29.38 -7.25 -8.71
CA PRO A 4 28.90 -6.75 -9.99
C PRO A 4 27.99 -5.54 -9.74
N ALA A 5 28.47 -4.37 -10.12
CA ALA A 5 27.66 -3.16 -10.25
C ALA A 5 26.82 -3.28 -11.53
N ALA A 6 25.54 -3.60 -11.40
CA ALA A 6 24.56 -3.47 -12.48
C ALA A 6 23.64 -2.29 -12.15
N ARG A 7 24.14 -1.06 -12.38
CA ARG A 7 23.26 0.08 -12.60
C ARG A 7 22.56 -0.17 -13.93
N GLY A 8 21.28 -0.54 -13.90
CA GLY A 8 20.43 -0.51 -15.08
C GLY A 8 20.53 0.89 -15.73
N PRO A 9 20.35 1.01 -17.05
CA PRO A 9 20.46 2.29 -17.70
C PRO A 9 19.40 3.20 -17.07
N LYS A 10 19.85 4.19 -16.29
CA LYS A 10 19.07 5.41 -16.11
C LYS A 10 18.84 5.90 -17.53
N ARG A 11 17.69 5.56 -18.11
CA ARG A 11 17.08 6.40 -19.13
C ARG A 11 16.97 7.73 -18.41
N ARG A 12 17.98 8.59 -18.57
CA ARG A 12 17.77 10.02 -18.52
C ARG A 12 16.55 10.17 -19.42
N ALA A 13 15.37 10.45 -18.84
CA ALA A 13 14.39 11.21 -19.57
C ALA A 13 15.21 12.27 -20.27
N ARG A 14 15.17 12.30 -21.60
CA ARG A 14 15.84 13.35 -22.37
C ARG A 14 15.41 14.62 -21.66
N SER A 15 16.28 15.18 -20.85
CA SER A 15 16.13 16.51 -20.30
C SER A 15 16.30 17.33 -21.56
N THR A 16 15.18 17.55 -22.24
CA THR A 16 15.07 18.61 -23.22
C THR A 16 15.23 19.85 -22.38
N ARG A 17 16.50 20.24 -22.15
CA ARG A 17 16.79 21.61 -21.75
C ARG A 17 15.94 22.47 -22.69
N PRO A 18 15.10 23.35 -22.15
CA PRO A 18 14.28 24.16 -23.00
C PRO A 18 15.18 24.89 -24.01
N SER A 19 14.68 25.13 -25.23
CA SER A 19 15.43 25.98 -26.16
C SER A 19 15.76 27.30 -25.45
N ALA A 20 16.91 27.90 -25.79
CA ALA A 20 17.27 29.20 -25.22
C ALA A 20 16.14 30.24 -25.44
N SER A 21 15.43 30.13 -26.58
CA SER A 21 14.24 30.93 -26.87
C SER A 21 13.08 30.70 -25.89
N TYR A 22 12.78 29.45 -25.51
CA TYR A 22 11.70 29.16 -24.56
C TYR A 22 12.04 29.65 -23.15
N ALA A 23 13.29 29.48 -22.71
CA ALA A 23 13.71 29.96 -21.40
C ALA A 23 13.58 31.49 -21.31
N SER A 24 14.04 32.20 -22.34
CA SER A 24 13.91 33.66 -22.45
C SER A 24 12.44 34.10 -22.51
N ASP A 25 11.62 33.47 -23.34
CA ASP A 25 10.19 33.81 -23.46
C ASP A 25 9.44 33.56 -22.13
N ARG A 26 9.78 32.48 -21.41
CA ARG A 26 9.19 32.18 -20.09
C ARG A 26 9.62 33.20 -19.03
N GLU A 27 10.90 33.58 -19.00
CA GLU A 27 11.41 34.57 -18.05
C GLU A 27 10.80 35.96 -18.27
N GLU A 28 10.69 36.41 -19.52
CA GLU A 28 10.05 37.67 -19.86
C GLU A 28 8.55 37.66 -19.50
N LEU A 29 7.85 36.56 -19.78
CA LEU A 29 6.44 36.42 -19.41
C LEU A 29 6.24 36.44 -17.89
N LEU A 30 7.13 35.80 -17.13
CA LEU A 30 7.09 35.84 -15.66
C LEU A 30 7.27 37.27 -15.15
N ALA A 31 8.22 38.02 -15.71
CA ALA A 31 8.44 39.42 -15.35
C ALA A 31 7.20 40.29 -15.65
N LEU A 32 6.50 40.05 -16.77
CA LEU A 32 5.23 40.72 -17.08
C LEU A 32 4.13 40.35 -16.09
N LEU A 33 3.98 39.07 -15.75
CA LEU A 33 3.01 38.61 -14.74
C LEU A 33 3.26 39.23 -13.37
N LEU A 34 4.51 39.33 -12.93
CA LEU A 34 4.88 39.96 -11.67
C LEU A 34 4.60 41.47 -11.68
N ARG A 35 4.83 42.15 -12.81
CA ARG A 35 4.66 43.61 -12.93
C ARG A 35 3.21 44.04 -13.11
N GLU A 36 2.44 43.30 -13.92
CA GLU A 36 1.12 43.72 -14.41
C GLU A 36 0.00 42.73 -14.04
N GLY A 37 0.34 41.49 -13.72
CA GLY A 37 -0.62 40.43 -13.42
C GLY A 37 -0.98 40.27 -11.94
N ILE A 38 -0.28 40.94 -11.02
CA ILE A 38 -0.58 40.91 -9.58
C ILE A 38 -1.27 42.22 -9.17
N ARG A 39 -2.55 42.13 -8.78
CA ARG A 39 -3.31 43.29 -8.26
C ARG A 39 -3.47 43.19 -6.75
N ARG A 40 -3.07 44.23 -6.03
CA ARG A 40 -3.30 44.39 -4.59
C ARG A 40 -4.46 45.35 -4.36
N GLU A 41 -5.55 44.89 -3.74
CA GLU A 41 -6.73 45.71 -3.41
C GLU A 41 -7.18 45.32 -1.99
N SER A 42 -7.37 46.29 -1.10
CA SER A 42 -7.72 46.05 0.31
C SER A 42 -9.11 45.42 0.52
N SER A 43 -9.97 45.46 -0.50
CA SER A 43 -11.30 44.85 -0.51
C SER A 43 -11.31 43.39 -0.98
N LEU A 44 -10.17 42.86 -1.44
CA LEU A 44 -10.09 41.46 -1.87
C LEU A 44 -10.03 40.53 -0.65
N PRO A 45 -10.65 39.34 -0.74
CA PRO A 45 -10.41 38.30 0.26
C PRO A 45 -8.92 37.95 0.24
N SER A 46 -8.32 37.83 1.42
CA SER A 46 -6.95 37.34 1.56
C SER A 46 -6.82 35.98 0.86
N VAL A 47 -5.79 35.81 0.03
CA VAL A 47 -5.44 34.49 -0.48
C VAL A 47 -5.02 33.67 0.74
N THR A 48 -5.88 32.74 1.15
CA THR A 48 -5.63 31.96 2.37
C THR A 48 -4.46 31.02 2.10
N LEU A 49 -3.34 31.25 2.80
CA LEU A 49 -2.10 30.48 2.64
C LEU A 49 -2.23 29.13 3.37
N GLU A 50 -1.52 28.11 2.88
CA GLU A 50 -1.08 27.02 3.75
C GLU A 50 0.03 27.55 4.68
N GLY A 51 -0.33 28.24 5.77
CA GLY A 51 0.60 28.60 6.85
C GLY A 51 0.68 30.07 7.30
N GLY A 52 -0.15 30.98 6.80
CA GLY A 52 -0.16 32.39 7.25
C GLY A 52 -1.19 33.26 6.54
N SER A 53 -1.18 34.57 6.81
CA SER A 53 -1.96 35.57 6.08
C SER A 53 -1.07 36.33 5.09
N ALA A 54 -1.33 36.23 3.79
CA ALA A 54 -0.77 37.15 2.79
C ALA A 54 -1.54 38.48 2.79
N GLU A 55 -0.90 39.55 2.30
CA GLU A 55 -1.63 40.74 1.90
C GLU A 55 -2.66 40.38 0.81
N PRO A 56 -3.86 40.98 0.79
CA PRO A 56 -4.88 40.63 -0.19
C PRO A 56 -4.46 41.02 -1.61
N TRP A 57 -4.16 40.03 -2.44
CA TRP A 57 -3.85 40.17 -3.86
C TRP A 57 -4.61 39.15 -4.72
N LYS A 58 -4.78 39.44 -6.01
CA LYS A 58 -5.32 38.50 -7.02
C LYS A 58 -4.45 38.45 -8.27
N LEU A 59 -4.46 37.30 -8.93
CA LEU A 59 -3.89 37.15 -10.28
C LEU A 59 -4.89 37.69 -11.31
N ASP A 60 -4.54 38.78 -11.97
CA ASP A 60 -5.20 39.30 -13.17
C ASP A 60 -4.40 38.90 -14.42
N SER A 61 -4.55 37.64 -14.82
CA SER A 61 -3.88 37.09 -16.00
C SER A 61 -4.31 37.80 -17.30
N LEU A 62 -5.53 38.37 -17.35
CA LEU A 62 -6.06 39.08 -18.52
C LEU A 62 -5.36 40.41 -18.75
N GLY A 63 -4.96 41.11 -17.68
CA GLY A 63 -4.13 42.32 -17.78
C GLY A 63 -2.86 42.12 -18.60
N VAL A 64 -2.30 40.90 -18.58
CA VAL A 64 -1.11 40.53 -19.36
C VAL A 64 -1.49 39.88 -20.69
N THR A 65 -2.38 38.88 -20.68
CA THR A 65 -2.67 38.05 -21.86
C THR A 65 -3.52 38.73 -22.94
N LEU A 66 -4.13 39.89 -22.64
CA LEU A 66 -4.77 40.74 -23.64
C LEU A 66 -3.81 41.77 -24.28
N SER A 67 -2.57 41.88 -23.81
CA SER A 67 -1.54 42.69 -24.48
C SER A 67 -0.91 41.90 -25.64
N THR A 68 -0.47 42.61 -26.69
CA THR A 68 0.22 41.98 -27.84
C THR A 68 1.39 41.11 -27.41
N ARG A 69 2.25 41.63 -26.51
CA ARG A 69 3.46 40.94 -26.08
C ARG A 69 3.15 39.79 -25.12
N GLY A 70 2.25 39.98 -24.16
CA GLY A 70 1.85 38.94 -23.22
C GLY A 70 1.14 37.76 -23.91
N ALA A 71 0.25 38.04 -24.86
CA ALA A 71 -0.41 37.03 -25.70
C ALA A 71 0.62 36.20 -26.51
N GLU A 72 1.56 36.89 -27.16
CA GLU A 72 2.62 36.25 -27.94
C GLU A 72 3.49 35.32 -27.08
N LEU A 73 3.99 35.82 -25.96
CA LEU A 73 4.84 35.06 -25.04
C LEU A 73 4.09 33.86 -24.43
N ALA A 74 2.85 34.07 -23.97
CA ALA A 74 2.01 33.00 -23.42
C ALA A 74 1.76 31.91 -24.47
N GLY A 75 1.40 32.29 -25.70
CA GLY A 75 1.16 31.34 -26.77
C GLY A 75 2.41 30.51 -27.14
N ARG A 76 3.58 31.14 -27.27
CA ARG A 76 4.84 30.41 -27.56
C ARG A 76 5.22 29.43 -26.44
N CYS A 77 5.09 29.86 -25.19
CA CYS A 77 5.38 29.02 -24.04
C CYS A 77 4.38 27.86 -23.90
N LEU A 78 3.08 28.12 -24.05
CA LEU A 78 2.05 27.10 -23.98
C LEU A 78 2.14 26.10 -25.13
N LEU A 79 2.52 26.52 -26.35
CA LEU A 79 2.78 25.61 -27.47
C LEU A 79 3.90 24.60 -27.18
N HIS A 80 4.91 24.98 -26.39
CA HIS A 80 5.93 24.03 -25.92
C HIS A 80 5.31 22.97 -24.99
N LEU A 81 4.42 23.35 -24.07
CA LEU A 81 3.72 22.39 -23.21
C LEU A 81 2.74 21.51 -24.00
N LEU A 82 1.92 22.11 -24.88
CA LEU A 82 0.97 21.43 -25.76
C LEU A 82 1.64 20.43 -26.71
N SER A 83 2.92 20.63 -27.04
CA SER A 83 3.69 19.65 -27.85
C SER A 83 3.85 18.28 -27.18
N ARG A 84 3.61 18.21 -25.86
CA ARG A 84 3.66 16.97 -25.09
C ARG A 84 2.34 16.19 -25.14
N PHE A 85 1.27 16.78 -25.66
CA PHE A 85 -0.02 16.15 -25.85
C PHE A 85 -0.18 15.64 -27.29
N GLU A 86 -1.02 14.63 -27.45
CA GLU A 86 -1.42 14.09 -28.76
C GLU A 86 -2.59 14.87 -29.36
N GLY A 87 -3.49 15.37 -28.50
CA GLY A 87 -4.67 16.12 -28.88
C GLY A 87 -4.34 17.39 -29.65
N ARG A 88 -5.14 17.67 -30.69
CA ARG A 88 -5.01 18.85 -31.56
C ARG A 88 -6.20 19.81 -31.46
N GLN A 89 -7.15 19.47 -30.59
CA GLN A 89 -8.31 20.30 -30.25
C GLN A 89 -8.05 20.94 -28.89
N LEU A 90 -8.01 22.26 -28.84
CA LEU A 90 -7.84 23.02 -27.62
C LEU A 90 -9.20 23.51 -27.16
N ALA A 91 -9.61 23.17 -25.94
CA ALA A 91 -10.88 23.62 -25.37
C ALA A 91 -10.65 24.58 -24.21
N THR A 92 -11.36 25.69 -24.17
CA THR A 92 -11.41 26.56 -22.98
C THR A 92 -12.83 26.61 -22.42
N PHE A 93 -12.93 26.79 -21.11
CA PHE A 93 -14.19 26.95 -20.40
C PHE A 93 -14.30 28.35 -19.83
N GLY A 94 -15.37 29.06 -20.22
CA GLY A 94 -15.50 30.49 -19.90
C GLY A 94 -14.57 31.40 -20.71
N ALA A 95 -14.52 32.68 -20.33
CA ALA A 95 -13.88 33.73 -21.14
C ALA A 95 -12.38 33.95 -20.87
N THR A 96 -11.88 33.58 -19.68
CA THR A 96 -10.51 33.94 -19.26
C THR A 96 -9.43 33.20 -20.04
N GLY A 97 -9.68 31.96 -20.46
CA GLY A 97 -8.75 31.18 -21.29
C GLY A 97 -8.79 31.49 -22.80
N VAL A 98 -9.72 32.33 -23.26
CA VAL A 98 -9.88 32.64 -24.70
C VAL A 98 -8.65 33.32 -25.31
N PRO A 99 -8.01 34.34 -24.68
CA PRO A 99 -6.85 35.02 -25.26
C PRO A 99 -5.67 34.06 -25.51
N ILE A 100 -5.39 33.18 -24.55
CA ILE A 100 -4.29 32.20 -24.68
C ILE A 100 -4.62 31.07 -25.65
N LEU A 101 -5.89 30.64 -25.73
CA LEU A 101 -6.34 29.67 -26.73
C LEU A 101 -6.16 30.24 -28.14
N GLN A 102 -6.60 31.47 -28.38
CA GLN A 102 -6.43 32.13 -29.68
C GLN A 102 -4.95 32.33 -30.04
N SER A 103 -4.15 32.75 -29.06
CA SER A 103 -2.70 32.88 -29.25
C SER A 103 -2.05 31.55 -29.67
N CYS A 104 -2.42 30.44 -29.03
CA CYS A 104 -1.92 29.12 -29.39
C CYS A 104 -2.38 28.70 -30.80
N VAL A 105 -3.67 28.88 -31.13
CA VAL A 105 -4.21 28.54 -32.47
C VAL A 105 -3.47 29.32 -33.55
N LEU A 106 -3.35 30.64 -33.41
CA LEU A 106 -2.67 31.52 -34.37
C LEU A 106 -1.19 31.14 -34.56
N LEU A 107 -0.43 31.04 -33.46
CA LEU A 107 1.01 30.79 -33.50
C LEU A 107 1.35 29.35 -33.92
N SER A 108 0.40 28.42 -33.81
CA SER A 108 0.60 27.02 -34.21
C SER A 108 0.63 26.78 -35.72
N LYS A 109 0.28 27.80 -36.52
CA LYS A 109 0.23 27.72 -37.99
C LYS A 109 -0.65 26.57 -38.51
N GLY A 110 -1.83 26.43 -37.92
CA GLY A 110 -2.84 25.43 -38.33
C GLY A 110 -2.68 24.04 -37.70
N LYS A 111 -1.73 23.86 -36.77
CA LYS A 111 -1.59 22.58 -36.04
C LYS A 111 -2.73 22.34 -35.05
N TYR A 112 -3.20 23.38 -34.36
CA TYR A 112 -4.26 23.29 -33.36
C TYR A 112 -5.53 24.03 -33.81
N ARG A 113 -6.69 23.54 -33.38
CA ARG A 113 -8.00 24.21 -33.53
C ARG A 113 -8.64 24.45 -32.17
N GLY A 114 -9.46 25.49 -32.08
CA GLY A 114 -10.11 25.91 -30.84
C GLY A 114 -11.56 25.40 -30.71
N LEU A 115 -11.93 25.06 -29.48
CA LEU A 115 -13.29 24.77 -29.03
C LEU A 115 -13.63 25.69 -27.85
N LEU A 116 -14.85 26.20 -27.80
CA LEU A 116 -15.38 26.96 -26.66
C LEU A 116 -16.43 26.12 -25.94
N VAL A 117 -16.21 25.86 -24.65
CA VAL A 117 -17.16 25.14 -23.81
C VAL A 117 -17.90 26.16 -22.94
N ARG A 118 -19.22 26.18 -23.03
CA ARG A 118 -20.07 27.15 -22.31
C ARG A 118 -20.65 26.54 -21.03
N ARG A 119 -20.84 27.40 -20.02
CA ARG A 119 -21.60 27.08 -18.80
C ARG A 119 -23.06 26.80 -19.09
N GLU A 120 -23.68 27.66 -19.89
CA GLU A 120 -25.07 27.51 -20.35
C GLU A 120 -25.07 27.09 -21.82
N LYS A 121 -26.05 26.28 -22.23
CA LYS A 121 -26.23 25.92 -23.64
C LYS A 121 -26.43 27.19 -24.45
N ASP A 122 -25.83 27.24 -25.63
CA ASP A 122 -26.05 28.37 -26.52
C ASP A 122 -27.53 28.39 -26.97
N LEU A 123 -28.16 29.55 -26.87
CA LEU A 123 -29.60 29.72 -27.14
C LEU A 123 -29.96 29.52 -28.61
N ALA A 124 -28.99 29.65 -29.54
CA ALA A 124 -29.20 29.53 -30.97
C ALA A 124 -28.88 28.12 -31.50
N THR A 125 -27.86 27.46 -30.96
CA THR A 125 -27.41 26.13 -31.42
C THR A 125 -27.86 24.99 -30.52
N GLY A 126 -28.29 25.27 -29.28
CA GLY A 126 -28.72 24.26 -28.30
C GLY A 126 -27.60 23.37 -27.75
N HIS A 127 -26.35 23.55 -28.21
CA HIS A 127 -25.20 22.75 -27.82
C HIS A 127 -24.28 23.52 -26.85
N PRO A 128 -23.62 22.83 -25.89
CA PRO A 128 -22.71 23.46 -24.93
C PRO A 128 -21.27 23.63 -25.44
N ILE A 129 -20.95 23.15 -26.65
CA ILE A 129 -19.60 23.17 -27.25
C ILE A 129 -19.69 23.83 -28.63
N GLU A 130 -18.90 24.89 -28.84
CA GLU A 130 -18.77 25.59 -30.12
C GLU A 130 -17.41 25.33 -30.76
N GLY A 131 -17.37 25.36 -32.10
CA GLY A 131 -16.16 25.15 -32.91
C GLY A 131 -16.25 23.88 -33.77
N ARG A 132 -15.19 23.62 -34.55
CA ARG A 132 -15.13 22.44 -35.43
C ARG A 132 -14.66 21.22 -34.63
N ILE A 133 -15.62 20.39 -34.21
CA ILE A 133 -15.37 19.14 -33.49
C ILE A 133 -14.93 18.03 -34.44
N ASP A 134 -13.93 17.27 -34.03
CA ASP A 134 -13.54 16.00 -34.62
C ASP A 134 -13.56 14.93 -33.52
N PHE A 135 -14.47 13.97 -33.64
CA PHE A 135 -14.61 12.91 -32.63
C PHE A 135 -13.44 11.91 -32.64
N SER A 136 -12.60 11.91 -33.68
CA SER A 136 -11.43 11.02 -33.76
C SER A 136 -10.19 11.56 -33.04
N GLU A 137 -10.15 12.86 -32.71
CA GLU A 137 -8.99 13.50 -32.08
C GLU A 137 -9.24 13.83 -30.59
N PRO A 138 -8.27 13.54 -29.70
CA PRO A 138 -8.37 13.95 -28.30
C PRO A 138 -8.40 15.48 -28.12
N VAL A 139 -9.01 15.91 -27.01
CA VAL A 139 -9.11 17.31 -26.61
C VAL A 139 -8.15 17.61 -25.46
N VAL A 140 -7.48 18.76 -25.50
CA VAL A 140 -6.67 19.31 -24.42
C VAL A 140 -7.34 20.57 -23.90
N ILE A 141 -7.61 20.62 -22.59
CA ILE A 141 -8.18 21.81 -21.96
C ILE A 141 -7.07 22.86 -21.78
N ILE A 142 -7.35 24.11 -22.10
CA ILE A 142 -6.43 25.24 -21.91
C ILE A 142 -7.11 26.33 -21.08
N THR A 143 -6.44 26.84 -20.06
CA THR A 143 -6.95 27.90 -19.18
C THR A 143 -5.82 28.81 -18.67
N ASP A 144 -6.16 30.01 -18.22
CA ASP A 144 -5.20 30.93 -17.64
C ASP A 144 -4.75 30.48 -16.23
N SER A 145 -5.69 29.98 -15.42
CA SER A 145 -5.37 29.52 -14.07
C SER A 145 -6.16 28.30 -13.63
N VAL A 146 -5.55 27.52 -12.73
CA VAL A 146 -6.18 26.39 -12.04
C VAL A 146 -6.02 26.61 -10.55
N GLY A 147 -7.14 26.80 -9.85
CA GLY A 147 -7.16 26.99 -8.39
C GLY A 147 -8.23 26.14 -7.71
N LEU A 148 -8.97 26.75 -6.79
CA LEU A 148 -9.99 26.07 -5.98
C LEU A 148 -11.22 25.66 -6.81
N GLU A 149 -11.57 26.46 -7.82
CA GLU A 149 -12.76 26.25 -8.67
C GLU A 149 -12.70 24.95 -9.48
N SER A 150 -13.87 24.32 -9.68
CA SER A 150 -14.04 23.06 -10.45
C SER A 150 -14.16 23.27 -11.96
N SER A 151 -13.73 24.42 -12.49
CA SER A 151 -13.94 24.84 -13.88
C SER A 151 -13.36 23.87 -14.91
N MET A 152 -12.15 23.35 -14.67
CA MET A 152 -11.54 22.33 -15.53
C MET A 152 -12.25 20.98 -15.47
N GLU A 153 -12.73 20.57 -14.30
CA GLU A 153 -13.45 19.31 -14.13
C GLU A 153 -14.81 19.37 -14.83
N GLU A 154 -15.50 20.50 -14.73
CA GLU A 154 -16.75 20.74 -15.43
C GLU A 154 -16.56 20.77 -16.95
N CYS A 155 -15.48 21.40 -17.43
CA CYS A 155 -15.11 21.38 -18.83
C CYS A 155 -14.89 19.94 -19.33
N ALA A 156 -14.12 19.15 -18.58
CA ALA A 156 -13.85 17.76 -18.93
C ALA A 156 -15.14 16.94 -18.99
N ALA A 157 -15.98 17.02 -17.96
CA ALA A 157 -17.25 16.31 -17.90
C ALA A 157 -18.19 16.65 -19.08
N ARG A 158 -18.25 17.92 -19.49
CA ARG A 158 -19.06 18.34 -20.64
C ARG A 158 -18.53 17.82 -21.97
N LEU A 159 -17.20 17.83 -22.15
CA LEU A 159 -16.56 17.27 -23.34
C LEU A 159 -16.80 15.76 -23.42
N GLU A 160 -16.63 15.04 -22.30
CA GLU A 160 -16.85 13.59 -22.23
C GLU A 160 -18.31 13.21 -22.43
N ALA A 161 -19.25 13.96 -21.84
CA ALA A 161 -20.69 13.78 -22.07
C ALA A 161 -21.08 14.01 -23.54
N ALA A 162 -20.32 14.80 -24.29
CA ALA A 162 -20.48 14.97 -25.73
C ALA A 162 -19.79 13.88 -26.56
N GLY A 163 -19.19 12.85 -25.92
CA GLY A 163 -18.48 11.76 -26.60
C GLY A 163 -17.04 12.08 -26.99
N LEU A 164 -16.46 13.17 -26.48
CA LEU A 164 -15.05 13.53 -26.73
C LEU A 164 -14.14 12.93 -25.67
N ARG A 165 -12.95 12.47 -26.10
CA ARG A 165 -11.90 12.04 -25.17
C ARG A 165 -11.07 13.24 -24.74
N VAL A 166 -11.03 13.51 -23.44
CA VAL A 166 -10.15 14.53 -22.86
C VAL A 166 -8.81 13.89 -22.50
N GLU A 167 -7.70 14.38 -23.07
CA GLU A 167 -6.35 13.90 -22.74
C GLU A 167 -5.82 14.52 -21.44
N GLY A 168 -6.22 15.77 -21.17
CA GLY A 168 -5.86 16.49 -19.97
C GLY A 168 -5.89 18.00 -20.17
N GLY A 169 -5.11 18.74 -19.38
CA GLY A 169 -5.15 20.20 -19.33
C GLY A 169 -3.78 20.88 -19.24
N VAL A 170 -3.72 22.09 -19.77
CA VAL A 170 -2.59 23.02 -19.60
C VAL A 170 -3.11 24.33 -19.00
N CYS A 171 -2.39 24.87 -18.01
CA CYS A 171 -2.65 26.21 -17.50
C CYS A 171 -1.42 27.13 -17.56
N LEU A 172 -1.67 28.43 -17.64
CA LEU A 172 -0.62 29.44 -17.52
C LEU A 172 -0.07 29.46 -16.08
N VAL A 173 -0.94 29.55 -15.07
CA VAL A 173 -0.55 29.52 -13.64
C VAL A 173 -1.36 28.48 -12.88
N ARG A 174 -0.71 27.54 -12.19
CA ARG A 174 -1.39 26.68 -11.20
C ARG A 174 -1.27 27.27 -9.80
N PHE A 175 -2.35 27.23 -9.02
CA PHE A 175 -2.36 27.64 -7.62
C PHE A 175 -1.96 26.48 -6.71
N GLY A 176 -0.67 26.13 -6.75
CA GLY A 176 -0.12 24.96 -6.08
C GLY A 176 -0.52 23.63 -6.74
N TYR A 177 -0.14 22.53 -6.10
CA TYR A 177 -0.52 21.18 -6.53
C TYR A 177 -1.94 20.79 -6.09
N GLU A 178 -2.46 21.45 -5.05
CA GLU A 178 -3.75 21.12 -4.47
C GLU A 178 -4.94 21.45 -5.39
N SER A 179 -6.14 21.14 -4.90
CA SER A 179 -7.40 21.56 -5.53
C SER A 179 -7.57 21.06 -6.97
N GLY A 180 -7.91 21.94 -7.93
CA GLY A 180 -8.24 21.53 -9.28
C GLY A 180 -7.11 20.75 -9.99
N PHE A 181 -5.85 21.03 -9.68
CA PHE A 181 -4.72 20.36 -10.32
C PHE A 181 -4.62 18.89 -9.89
N SER A 182 -4.54 18.60 -8.59
CA SER A 182 -4.51 17.24 -8.07
C SER A 182 -5.80 16.47 -8.36
N ARG A 183 -6.98 17.12 -8.32
CA ARG A 183 -8.27 16.48 -8.67
C ARG A 183 -8.27 15.98 -10.11
N MET A 184 -7.82 16.79 -11.07
CA MET A 184 -7.68 16.35 -12.47
C MET A 184 -6.67 15.19 -12.59
N VAL A 185 -5.49 15.30 -11.98
CA VAL A 185 -4.50 14.21 -12.00
C VAL A 185 -5.07 12.91 -11.43
N SER A 186 -5.82 12.99 -10.33
CA SER A 186 -6.41 11.81 -9.66
C SER A 186 -7.44 11.07 -10.52
N ARG A 187 -8.05 11.77 -11.50
CA ARG A 187 -8.97 11.20 -12.50
C ARG A 187 -8.24 10.66 -13.74
N GLY A 188 -6.91 10.69 -13.76
CA GLY A 188 -6.10 10.18 -14.86
C GLY A 188 -5.88 11.19 -15.99
N TYR A 189 -6.10 12.48 -15.75
CA TYR A 189 -5.79 13.53 -16.73
C TYR A 189 -4.32 13.96 -16.66
N ARG A 190 -3.72 14.17 -17.83
CA ARG A 190 -2.40 14.79 -17.91
C ARG A 190 -2.49 16.29 -17.64
N MET A 191 -1.87 16.75 -16.56
CA MET A 191 -1.84 18.16 -16.20
C MET A 191 -0.45 18.75 -16.34
N LEU A 192 -0.33 19.88 -17.05
CA LEU A 192 0.90 20.69 -17.11
C LEU A 192 0.57 22.16 -16.76
N SER A 193 1.50 22.84 -16.10
CA SER A 193 1.44 24.29 -15.89
C SER A 193 2.70 24.96 -16.43
N LEU A 194 2.61 26.23 -16.82
CA LEU A 194 3.79 27.03 -17.16
C LEU A 194 4.47 27.58 -15.90
N PHE A 195 3.66 28.08 -14.96
CA PHE A 195 4.09 28.61 -13.68
C PHE A 195 3.33 27.96 -12.52
N ASP A 196 4.01 27.83 -11.40
CA ASP A 196 3.43 27.55 -10.09
C ASP A 196 3.34 28.86 -9.29
N ILE A 197 2.17 29.15 -8.73
CA ILE A 197 1.94 30.42 -8.03
C ILE A 197 2.95 30.62 -6.89
N TRP A 198 3.34 29.54 -6.19
CA TRP A 198 4.19 29.63 -5.02
C TRP A 198 5.66 29.70 -5.41
N ASN A 199 6.09 28.78 -6.27
CA ASN A 199 7.50 28.63 -6.62
C ASN A 199 7.99 29.68 -7.63
N ASP A 200 7.11 30.15 -8.54
CA ASP A 200 7.51 31.07 -9.60
C ASP A 200 7.04 32.52 -9.35
N LEU A 201 5.89 32.76 -8.70
CA LEU A 201 5.38 34.12 -8.48
C LEU A 201 5.65 34.61 -7.05
N VAL A 202 5.06 33.97 -6.05
CA VAL A 202 5.14 34.40 -4.63
C VAL A 202 6.58 34.43 -4.12
N ALA A 203 7.44 33.50 -4.57
CA ALA A 203 8.87 33.52 -4.28
C ALA A 203 9.61 34.82 -4.70
N HIS A 204 9.00 35.63 -5.57
CA HIS A 204 9.52 36.90 -6.06
C HIS A 204 8.66 38.11 -5.66
N MET A 205 7.61 37.92 -4.87
CA MET A 205 6.72 38.99 -4.42
C MET A 205 7.26 39.65 -3.13
N PRO A 206 7.45 40.97 -3.09
CA PRO A 206 7.89 41.66 -1.88
C PRO A 206 6.88 41.51 -0.73
N GLY A 207 7.38 41.14 0.46
CA GLY A 207 6.59 41.00 1.68
C GLY A 207 5.96 39.62 1.90
N GLU A 208 6.06 38.72 0.92
CA GLU A 208 5.52 37.36 1.04
C GLU A 208 6.54 36.38 1.66
N GLU A 209 6.05 35.44 2.46
CA GLU A 209 6.89 34.42 3.10
C GLU A 209 7.18 33.27 2.12
N VAL A 210 8.45 32.92 1.95
CA VAL A 210 8.88 31.80 1.12
C VAL A 210 8.98 30.53 1.98
N LEU A 211 8.15 29.53 1.66
CA LEU A 211 8.18 28.25 2.35
C LEU A 211 9.52 27.54 2.17
N ALA A 212 10.20 27.27 3.28
CA ALA A 212 11.46 26.53 3.26
C ALA A 212 11.22 25.08 2.79
N PRO A 213 12.01 24.55 1.83
CA PRO A 213 11.85 23.17 1.35
C PRO A 213 12.03 22.08 2.43
N ASN A 214 12.64 22.42 3.57
CA ASN A 214 12.73 21.59 4.76
C ASN A 214 12.33 22.43 5.98
N PRO A 215 11.04 22.48 6.34
CA PRO A 215 10.58 23.31 7.45
C PRO A 215 11.16 22.87 8.80
N THR A 216 11.58 21.60 8.93
CA THR A 216 12.18 21.11 10.19
C THR A 216 13.56 21.71 10.48
N ARG A 217 14.23 22.25 9.45
CA ARG A 217 15.50 22.98 9.55
C ARG A 217 15.35 24.50 9.48
N ALA A 218 14.13 25.03 9.56
CA ALA A 218 13.92 26.46 9.71
C ALA A 218 14.43 26.88 11.11
N PHE A 219 15.74 27.13 11.20
CA PHE A 219 16.38 27.62 12.42
C PHE A 219 16.29 29.14 12.43
N PHE A 220 15.69 29.68 13.49
CA PHE A 220 15.86 31.09 13.79
C PHE A 220 17.29 31.27 14.33
N PRO A 221 18.01 32.33 13.96
CA PRO A 221 19.32 32.60 14.54
C PRO A 221 19.15 32.82 16.05
N HIS A 222 19.50 31.82 16.85
CA HIS A 222 19.41 31.89 18.30
C HIS A 222 20.68 32.54 18.86
N GLU A 223 20.51 33.52 19.74
CA GLU A 223 21.63 34.10 20.47
C GLU A 223 22.25 33.00 21.35
N LEU A 224 23.57 32.79 21.21
CA LEU A 224 24.29 31.84 22.03
C LEU A 224 24.53 32.42 23.42
N THR A 225 24.41 31.60 24.46
CA THR A 225 24.84 32.02 25.79
C THR A 225 26.37 32.10 25.88
N ALA A 226 26.87 32.90 26.83
CA ALA A 226 28.31 32.97 27.11
C ALA A 226 28.84 31.65 27.70
N LYS A 227 27.97 30.91 28.39
CA LYS A 227 28.21 29.63 29.08
C LYS A 227 28.35 28.49 28.06
N ALA A 228 29.31 27.61 28.28
CA ALA A 228 29.50 26.40 27.49
C ALA A 228 29.04 25.15 28.25
N ALA A 229 28.45 24.20 27.54
CA ALA A 229 28.18 22.87 28.08
C ALA A 229 29.51 22.13 28.38
N PRO A 230 29.59 21.36 29.48
CA PRO A 230 30.73 20.49 29.77
C PRO A 230 31.06 19.52 28.63
N GLU A 231 32.34 19.19 28.48
CA GLU A 231 32.81 18.19 27.53
C GLU A 231 32.46 16.77 27.99
N GLY A 232 32.22 15.86 27.04
CA GLY A 232 32.06 14.43 27.34
C GLY A 232 30.73 14.05 28.00
N LEU A 233 29.73 14.92 27.96
CA LEU A 233 28.38 14.62 28.47
C LEU A 233 27.71 13.49 27.68
N HIS A 234 26.85 12.73 28.35
CA HIS A 234 25.90 11.84 27.69
C HIS A 234 24.93 12.69 26.82
N PRO A 235 24.51 12.24 25.62
CA PRO A 235 23.65 13.04 24.75
C PRO A 235 22.37 13.56 25.39
N ALA A 236 21.71 12.72 26.19
CA ALA A 236 20.48 13.10 26.87
C ALA A 236 20.70 14.13 28.00
N GLU A 237 21.85 14.09 28.66
CA GLU A 237 22.24 15.09 29.66
C GLU A 237 22.57 16.44 28.99
N LEU A 238 23.24 16.41 27.84
CA LEU A 238 23.45 17.62 27.02
C LEU A 238 22.10 18.21 26.61
N ALA A 239 21.20 17.40 26.08
CA ALA A 239 19.87 17.85 25.68
C ALA A 239 19.08 18.46 26.85
N ARG A 240 19.07 17.82 28.03
CA ARG A 240 18.43 18.38 29.24
C ARG A 240 18.98 19.75 29.59
N ARG A 241 20.31 19.91 29.61
CA ARG A 241 20.95 21.19 29.97
C ARG A 241 20.64 22.29 28.97
N VAL A 242 20.57 21.95 27.67
CA VAL A 242 20.17 22.89 26.63
C VAL A 242 18.71 23.30 26.82
N ILE A 243 17.81 22.36 27.11
CA ILE A 243 16.39 22.67 27.37
C ILE A 243 16.25 23.57 28.59
N ASP A 244 16.89 23.23 29.73
CA ASP A 244 16.82 24.06 30.95
C ASP A 244 17.34 25.48 30.71
N GLU A 245 18.48 25.63 30.01
CA GLU A 245 19.02 26.95 29.68
C GLU A 245 18.09 27.73 28.73
N ALA A 246 17.52 27.05 27.72
CA ALA A 246 16.60 27.66 26.76
C ALA A 246 15.32 28.16 27.47
N LEU A 247 14.72 27.35 28.34
CA LEU A 247 13.52 27.73 29.10
C LEU A 247 13.78 28.90 30.07
N ARG A 248 15.00 29.00 30.64
CA ARG A 248 15.33 30.08 31.59
C ARG A 248 15.74 31.39 30.93
N THR A 249 16.34 31.33 29.74
CA THR A 249 17.02 32.49 29.14
C THR A 249 16.53 32.87 27.75
N GLY A 250 15.79 31.98 27.08
CA GLY A 250 15.45 32.09 25.66
C GLY A 250 16.63 31.90 24.70
N LYS A 251 17.82 31.55 25.22
CA LYS A 251 19.07 31.49 24.46
C LYS A 251 19.61 30.06 24.33
N LEU A 252 20.38 29.81 23.28
CA LEU A 252 20.95 28.50 23.01
C LEU A 252 22.26 28.30 23.79
N LEU A 253 22.32 27.27 24.63
CA LEU A 253 23.56 26.89 25.33
C LEU A 253 24.64 26.49 24.33
N ARG A 254 25.86 27.05 24.46
CA ARG A 254 26.96 26.73 23.54
C ARG A 254 27.32 25.23 23.63
N PRO A 255 27.22 24.47 22.52
CA PRO A 255 27.44 23.03 22.53
C PRO A 255 28.92 22.69 22.78
N PRO A 256 29.23 21.52 23.40
CA PRO A 256 30.60 21.07 23.62
C PRO A 256 31.24 20.60 22.31
N LYS A 257 32.56 20.41 22.30
CA LYS A 257 33.27 19.84 21.13
C LYS A 257 33.07 18.32 21.05
N ARG A 258 32.94 17.64 22.19
CA ARG A 258 32.81 16.19 22.30
C ARG A 258 31.69 15.79 23.25
N ILE A 259 31.04 14.69 22.92
CA ILE A 259 30.03 14.00 23.73
C ILE A 259 30.49 12.55 24.01
N GLN A 260 29.89 11.91 25.01
CA GLN A 260 30.13 10.50 25.30
C GLN A 260 29.53 9.61 24.21
N GLY A 261 30.24 8.54 23.85
CA GLY A 261 29.74 7.52 22.91
C GLY A 261 29.93 7.88 21.42
N ARG A 262 29.42 7.01 20.54
CA ARG A 262 29.48 7.19 19.08
C ARG A 262 28.08 7.05 18.50
N TYR A 263 27.60 8.12 17.88
CA TYR A 263 26.29 8.16 17.25
C TYR A 263 26.38 8.75 15.85
N SER A 264 25.38 8.46 15.02
CA SER A 264 25.23 9.05 13.68
C SER A 264 23.90 9.78 13.59
N GLY A 265 23.92 11.11 13.67
CA GLY A 265 22.76 11.97 13.42
C GLY A 265 22.67 12.53 11.99
N ALA A 266 23.36 11.90 11.03
CA ALA A 266 23.53 12.45 9.67
C ALA A 266 22.23 12.59 8.87
N GLY A 267 21.17 11.85 9.21
CA GLY A 267 19.84 12.02 8.61
C GLY A 267 18.86 12.80 9.48
N GLY A 268 19.24 13.16 10.71
CA GLY A 268 18.39 13.90 11.64
C GLY A 268 18.67 13.59 13.09
N VAL A 269 18.26 14.51 13.96
CA VAL A 269 18.35 14.40 15.43
C VAL A 269 17.03 14.87 16.03
N TRP A 270 16.48 14.08 16.95
CA TRP A 270 15.25 14.38 17.66
C TRP A 270 15.44 14.26 19.17
N VAL A 271 14.88 15.20 19.92
CA VAL A 271 14.86 15.18 21.39
C VAL A 271 13.42 15.02 21.85
N SER A 272 13.19 14.15 22.82
CA SER A 272 11.88 13.94 23.43
C SER A 272 11.96 14.05 24.95
N VAL A 273 10.97 14.70 25.54
CA VAL A 273 10.77 14.80 26.98
C VAL A 273 9.44 14.14 27.33
N ARG A 274 9.49 13.20 28.28
CA ARG A 274 8.36 12.35 28.67
C ARG A 274 8.29 12.22 30.20
N PRO A 275 7.13 12.13 30.85
CA PRO A 275 7.08 11.88 32.29
C PRO A 275 7.86 10.62 32.70
N LYS A 276 8.60 10.66 33.81
CA LYS A 276 9.24 9.44 34.36
C LYS A 276 8.22 8.41 34.85
N LYS A 277 7.06 8.88 35.31
CA LYS A 277 5.95 8.04 35.80
C LYS A 277 5.18 7.36 34.67
N ASP A 278 5.21 7.93 33.47
CA ASP A 278 4.55 7.41 32.28
C ASP A 278 5.32 7.84 31.02
N THR A 279 6.11 6.91 30.48
CA THR A 279 6.93 7.16 29.29
C THR A 279 6.14 7.01 27.98
N HIS A 280 4.84 6.76 28.02
CA HIS A 280 3.97 6.70 26.84
C HIS A 280 3.44 8.10 26.48
N LEU A 281 3.22 8.93 27.50
CA LEU A 281 2.96 10.36 27.33
C LEU A 281 4.21 11.12 26.85
N ARG A 282 3.97 12.22 26.14
CA ARG A 282 5.03 13.06 25.57
C ARG A 282 4.72 14.53 25.82
N HIS A 283 5.47 15.15 26.74
CA HIS A 283 5.35 16.57 27.07
C HIS A 283 5.94 17.46 25.97
N GLY A 284 7.06 17.06 25.37
CA GLY A 284 7.71 17.86 24.34
C GLY A 284 8.53 17.01 23.38
N ARG A 285 8.58 17.42 22.11
CA ARG A 285 9.48 16.85 21.10
C ARG A 285 9.86 17.91 20.09
N GLY A 286 11.15 18.02 19.83
CA GLY A 286 11.74 18.86 18.79
C GLY A 286 12.85 18.14 18.05
N GLY A 287 13.20 18.62 16.86
CA GLY A 287 14.21 17.99 16.02
C GLY A 287 13.96 18.17 14.54
N PHE A 288 14.90 17.67 13.75
CA PHE A 288 14.94 17.96 12.32
C PHE A 288 15.43 16.79 11.48
N TRP A 289 15.05 16.82 10.22
CA TRP A 289 15.60 15.96 9.16
C TRP A 289 16.79 16.62 8.49
N SER A 290 17.74 15.81 8.04
CA SER A 290 18.87 16.24 7.21
C SER A 290 18.86 15.46 5.89
N PHE A 291 18.43 16.13 4.82
CA PHE A 291 18.32 15.52 3.50
C PHE A 291 19.69 15.44 2.80
N PRO A 292 19.88 14.51 1.84
CA PRO A 292 21.19 14.28 1.21
C PRO A 292 21.84 15.49 0.54
N GLU A 293 21.04 16.47 0.10
CA GLU A 293 21.46 17.73 -0.50
C GLU A 293 21.89 18.79 0.54
N GLU A 294 21.61 18.57 1.82
CA GLU A 294 21.90 19.51 2.91
C GLU A 294 23.23 19.18 3.59
N LYS A 295 23.89 20.21 4.13
CA LYS A 295 25.09 20.03 4.94
C LYS A 295 24.68 19.68 6.39
N PRO A 296 25.06 18.52 6.94
CA PRO A 296 24.71 18.16 8.31
C PRO A 296 25.47 19.03 9.33
N SER A 297 24.79 19.37 10.43
CA SER A 297 25.38 20.05 11.59
C SER A 297 26.36 19.09 12.30
N ALA A 298 27.37 19.63 12.98
CA ALA A 298 28.21 18.81 13.87
C ALA A 298 27.34 18.23 14.99
N LEU A 299 27.61 16.99 15.41
CA LEU A 299 26.68 16.24 16.27
C LEU A 299 26.31 16.93 17.60
N PRO A 300 27.24 17.53 18.36
CA PRO A 300 26.87 18.27 19.57
C PRO A 300 25.99 19.49 19.29
N ALA A 301 26.23 20.20 18.17
CA ALA A 301 25.39 21.31 17.74
C ALA A 301 24.00 20.83 17.30
N ALA A 302 23.92 19.72 16.56
CA ALA A 302 22.67 19.10 16.17
C ALA A 302 21.80 18.70 17.39
N ILE A 303 22.43 18.19 18.45
CA ILE A 303 21.72 17.89 19.71
C ILE A 303 21.20 19.17 20.35
N ALA A 304 22.01 20.23 20.41
CA ALA A 304 21.59 21.51 20.99
C ALA A 304 20.44 22.15 20.19
N GLU A 305 20.53 22.16 18.85
CA GLU A 305 19.48 22.61 17.93
C GLU A 305 18.15 21.86 18.16
N ALA A 306 18.20 20.52 18.19
CA ALA A 306 17.01 19.70 18.42
C ALA A 306 16.44 19.85 19.86
N ALA A 307 17.31 20.02 20.85
CA ALA A 307 16.93 20.25 22.24
C ALA A 307 16.27 21.63 22.42
N PHE A 308 16.75 22.66 21.74
CA PHE A 308 16.14 23.98 21.75
C PHE A 308 14.73 23.95 21.17
N GLN A 309 14.53 23.28 20.03
CA GLN A 309 13.17 23.06 19.49
C GLN A 309 12.28 22.27 20.46
N ALA A 310 12.85 21.31 21.19
CA ALA A 310 12.09 20.55 22.19
C ALA A 310 11.67 21.44 23.38
N ALA A 311 12.48 22.44 23.74
CA ALA A 311 12.13 23.45 24.75
C ALA A 311 10.95 24.30 24.30
N GLN A 312 10.97 24.81 23.06
CA GLN A 312 9.84 25.55 22.48
C GLN A 312 8.56 24.73 22.46
N ALA A 313 8.65 23.43 22.12
CA ALA A 313 7.51 22.54 22.16
C ALA A 313 6.95 22.29 23.58
N LEU A 314 7.78 22.38 24.62
CA LEU A 314 7.34 22.24 26.02
C LEU A 314 6.54 23.47 26.49
N GLU A 315 6.91 24.67 26.06
CA GLU A 315 6.19 25.92 26.40
C GLU A 315 4.72 25.88 25.96
N GLY A 316 4.40 25.13 24.90
CA GLY A 316 3.03 24.92 24.41
C GLY A 316 2.26 23.75 25.05
N SER A 317 2.84 23.01 26.01
CA SER A 317 2.28 21.73 26.51
C SER A 317 1.19 21.87 27.60
N GLY A 318 0.91 23.08 28.08
CA GLY A 318 -0.09 23.35 29.12
C GLY A 318 0.35 22.99 30.55
N THR A 319 1.52 22.38 30.72
CA THR A 319 2.19 22.18 32.02
C THR A 319 3.35 23.18 32.14
N ASP A 320 3.68 23.61 33.36
CA ASP A 320 4.89 24.42 33.58
C ASP A 320 6.13 23.71 32.98
N PRO A 321 6.81 24.31 31.97
CA PRO A 321 7.85 23.63 31.21
C PRO A 321 9.05 23.18 32.06
N LEU A 322 9.41 23.95 33.08
CA LEU A 322 10.50 23.61 34.00
C LEU A 322 10.13 22.41 34.87
N THR A 323 8.93 22.42 35.46
CA THR A 323 8.38 21.27 36.20
C THR A 323 8.29 20.02 35.32
N ALA A 324 7.82 20.17 34.07
CA ALA A 324 7.72 19.08 33.10
C ALA A 324 9.09 18.49 32.74
N LEU A 325 10.14 19.31 32.69
CA LEU A 325 11.51 18.86 32.51
C LEU A 325 12.03 18.15 33.75
N GLU A 326 11.87 18.72 34.95
CA GLU A 326 12.34 18.14 36.23
C GLU A 326 11.76 16.75 36.48
N GLN A 327 10.45 16.59 36.24
CA GLN A 327 9.73 15.32 36.38
C GLN A 327 9.86 14.42 35.15
N GLY A 328 10.42 14.96 34.05
CA GLY A 328 10.57 14.28 32.78
C GLY A 328 11.86 13.48 32.66
N ALA A 329 11.82 12.50 31.78
CA ALA A 329 12.92 11.74 31.19
C ALA A 329 13.24 12.31 29.81
N VAL A 330 14.53 12.48 29.51
CA VAL A 330 15.01 12.95 28.20
C VAL A 330 15.59 11.80 27.39
N ALA A 331 15.28 11.75 26.10
CA ALA A 331 15.96 10.88 25.15
C ALA A 331 16.32 11.62 23.86
N VAL A 332 17.49 11.30 23.33
CA VAL A 332 17.95 11.76 22.02
C VAL A 332 17.87 10.59 21.04
N THR A 333 17.17 10.80 19.93
CA THR A 333 17.06 9.84 18.83
C THR A 333 17.90 10.31 17.66
N PHE A 334 18.81 9.45 17.22
CA PHE A 334 19.72 9.68 16.10
C PHE A 334 19.25 8.88 14.89
N CYS A 335 19.09 9.58 13.77
CA CYS A 335 18.77 8.98 12.48
C CYS A 335 20.05 8.90 11.65
N SER A 336 20.39 7.70 11.17
CA SER A 336 21.46 7.54 10.19
C SER A 336 21.18 8.36 8.93
N LYS A 337 22.19 8.50 8.06
CA LYS A 337 22.00 9.12 6.75
C LYS A 337 20.73 8.60 6.06
N LEU A 338 19.92 9.52 5.52
CA LEU A 338 18.74 9.18 4.73
C LEU A 338 19.17 8.54 3.41
N GLU A 339 18.71 7.32 3.17
CA GLU A 339 18.97 6.58 1.93
C GLU A 339 17.68 6.49 1.11
N GLU A 340 17.67 7.04 -0.10
CA GLU A 340 16.54 6.87 -1.03
C GLU A 340 16.32 5.38 -1.28
N CYS A 341 15.06 4.95 -1.20
CA CYS A 341 14.69 3.55 -1.35
C CYS A 341 13.31 3.40 -2.00
N GLU A 342 13.05 2.20 -2.51
CA GLU A 342 11.74 1.81 -3.03
C GLU A 342 10.87 1.15 -1.94
N PRO A 343 9.54 1.13 -2.07
CA PRO A 343 8.64 0.54 -1.07
C PRO A 343 8.98 -0.90 -0.67
N GLY A 344 9.40 -1.73 -1.61
CA GLY A 344 9.81 -3.12 -1.38
C GLY A 344 11.07 -3.28 -0.52
N GLN A 345 11.83 -2.20 -0.31
CA GLN A 345 13.06 -2.20 0.50
C GLN A 345 12.82 -1.75 1.94
N LEU A 346 11.56 -1.50 2.30
CA LEU A 346 11.15 -1.18 3.66
C LEU A 346 11.15 -2.45 4.54
N ASP A 347 11.58 -2.27 5.79
CA ASP A 347 11.50 -3.27 6.84
C ASP A 347 11.25 -2.54 8.17
N ASN A 348 10.00 -2.59 8.65
CA ASN A 348 9.56 -1.92 9.87
C ASN A 348 10.32 -2.40 11.12
N ASP A 349 10.96 -3.57 11.07
CA ASP A 349 11.78 -4.06 12.17
C ASP A 349 13.18 -3.45 12.19
N GLN A 350 13.65 -2.88 11.08
CA GLN A 350 15.03 -2.38 10.99
C GLN A 350 15.12 -0.88 10.78
N TYR A 351 14.20 -0.31 10.02
CA TYR A 351 14.32 1.03 9.48
C TYR A 351 13.15 1.93 9.89
N GLY A 352 13.47 3.18 10.21
CA GLY A 352 12.53 4.27 10.08
C GLY A 352 12.47 4.75 8.63
N LEU A 353 11.45 5.53 8.30
CA LEU A 353 11.29 6.10 6.96
C LEU A 353 10.87 7.57 6.99
N VAL A 354 11.19 8.29 5.91
CA VAL A 354 10.74 9.66 5.63
C VAL A 354 10.14 9.69 4.24
N VAL A 355 8.89 10.10 4.15
CA VAL A 355 8.21 10.47 2.90
C VAL A 355 8.37 11.97 2.68
N ARG A 356 8.73 12.38 1.47
CA ARG A 356 8.81 13.78 1.06
C ARG A 356 8.14 13.98 -0.30
N SER A 357 7.22 14.94 -0.40
CA SER A 357 6.61 15.28 -1.68
C SER A 357 7.64 15.83 -2.67
N ARG A 358 7.48 15.51 -3.95
CA ARG A 358 8.23 16.11 -5.06
C ARG A 358 7.60 17.41 -5.56
N GLU A 359 6.30 17.60 -5.33
CA GLU A 359 5.55 18.79 -5.74
C GLU A 359 5.55 19.86 -4.65
N ARG A 360 5.45 19.45 -3.38
CA ARG A 360 5.39 20.30 -2.19
C ARG A 360 6.47 19.91 -1.19
N PRO A 361 7.77 20.23 -1.45
CA PRO A 361 8.89 19.63 -0.72
C PRO A 361 8.89 19.85 0.80
N PHE A 362 8.17 20.87 1.28
CA PHE A 362 7.96 21.17 2.69
C PHE A 362 7.04 20.17 3.41
N LEU A 363 6.23 19.39 2.68
CA LEU A 363 5.43 18.31 3.25
C LEU A 363 6.25 17.05 3.44
N LEU A 364 6.42 16.68 4.71
CA LEU A 364 7.31 15.62 5.18
C LEU A 364 6.58 14.70 6.16
N GLY A 365 6.79 13.40 6.01
CA GLY A 365 6.19 12.37 6.85
C GLY A 365 7.23 11.42 7.39
N GLY A 366 7.58 11.56 8.67
CA GLY A 366 8.62 10.74 9.30
C GLY A 366 8.06 9.72 10.29
N MET A 367 8.50 8.47 10.19
CA MET A 367 8.12 7.37 11.08
C MET A 367 9.34 6.59 11.56
N MET A 368 9.32 6.21 12.84
CA MET A 368 10.32 5.31 13.43
C MET A 368 9.94 3.84 13.16
N PRO A 369 10.86 2.87 13.28
CA PRO A 369 10.53 1.45 13.23
C PRO A 369 9.68 1.04 14.44
N ARG A 370 8.81 0.03 14.27
CA ARG A 370 8.03 -0.61 15.36
C ARG A 370 7.29 0.40 16.26
N MET A 371 6.66 1.40 15.64
CA MET A 371 5.80 2.33 16.38
C MET A 371 4.55 1.60 16.90
N PRO A 372 3.97 2.02 18.04
CA PRO A 372 2.70 1.49 18.52
C PRO A 372 1.62 1.58 17.42
N GLY A 373 0.78 0.54 17.30
CA GLY A 373 -0.25 0.45 16.27
C GLY A 373 0.22 0.10 14.85
N ILE A 374 1.53 0.12 14.58
CA ILE A 374 2.09 -0.11 13.25
C ILE A 374 2.72 -1.50 13.19
N ALA A 375 1.97 -2.46 12.65
CA ALA A 375 2.38 -3.87 12.60
C ALA A 375 3.45 -4.10 11.51
N ASN A 376 3.27 -3.51 10.32
CA ASN A 376 4.12 -3.82 9.17
C ASN A 376 4.62 -2.58 8.40
N ALA A 377 5.51 -2.82 7.42
CA ALA A 377 6.16 -1.77 6.63
C ALA A 377 5.19 -1.00 5.72
N TRP A 378 4.10 -1.62 5.27
CA TRP A 378 3.10 -0.92 4.47
C TRP A 378 2.30 0.06 5.30
N GLN A 379 1.81 -0.36 6.46
CA GLN A 379 1.14 0.54 7.42
C GLN A 379 2.08 1.69 7.85
N GLN A 380 3.38 1.42 8.00
CA GLN A 380 4.38 2.45 8.29
C GLN A 380 4.45 3.50 7.16
N LEU A 381 4.41 3.05 5.89
CA LEU A 381 4.42 3.92 4.71
C LEU A 381 3.12 4.72 4.59
N GLU A 382 1.96 4.08 4.67
CA GLU A 382 0.65 4.75 4.60
C GLU A 382 0.52 5.82 5.68
N TYR A 383 0.87 5.49 6.92
CA TYR A 383 0.79 6.45 8.01
C TYR A 383 1.75 7.62 7.80
N ALA A 384 2.98 7.37 7.31
CA ALA A 384 3.90 8.45 6.99
C ALA A 384 3.41 9.32 5.83
N ARG A 385 2.86 8.72 4.77
CA ARG A 385 2.39 9.39 3.56
C ARG A 385 1.10 10.19 3.81
N ASP A 386 0.11 9.55 4.41
CA ASP A 386 -1.27 10.05 4.44
C ASP A 386 -1.55 10.85 5.72
N GLN A 387 -1.01 10.40 6.86
CA GLN A 387 -1.29 11.05 8.15
C GLN A 387 -0.23 12.09 8.53
N LYS A 388 1.06 11.83 8.24
CA LYS A 388 2.16 12.74 8.60
C LYS A 388 2.49 13.74 7.51
N ALA A 389 2.74 13.28 6.28
CA ALA A 389 3.02 14.17 5.16
C ALA A 389 1.75 14.78 4.57
N ARG A 390 0.58 14.13 4.75
CA ARG A 390 -0.72 14.56 4.19
C ARG A 390 -0.65 14.74 2.67
N LEU A 391 0.01 13.79 2.01
CA LEU A 391 0.10 13.81 0.56
C LEU A 391 -1.28 13.56 -0.06
N LEU A 392 -1.54 14.23 -1.16
CA LEU A 392 -2.77 14.04 -1.93
C LEU A 392 -2.69 12.74 -2.75
N PRO A 393 -3.84 12.17 -3.16
CA PRO A 393 -3.85 11.03 -4.07
C PRO A 393 -2.98 11.31 -5.31
N TRP A 394 -2.13 10.35 -5.66
CA TRP A 394 -1.21 10.42 -6.81
C TRP A 394 -0.14 11.52 -6.76
N GLU A 395 0.01 12.22 -5.64
CA GLU A 395 1.11 13.16 -5.47
C GLU A 395 2.46 12.43 -5.51
N PRO A 396 3.39 12.81 -6.40
CA PRO A 396 4.66 12.12 -6.52
C PRO A 396 5.54 12.41 -5.30
N TYR A 397 6.20 11.37 -4.77
CA TYR A 397 7.04 11.48 -3.59
C TYR A 397 8.39 10.79 -3.76
N VAL A 398 9.29 11.06 -2.81
CA VAL A 398 10.54 10.31 -2.59
C VAL A 398 10.43 9.65 -1.22
N LEU A 399 10.90 8.42 -1.13
CA LEU A 399 10.96 7.64 0.09
C LEU A 399 12.41 7.48 0.53
N TYR A 400 12.69 7.78 1.79
CA TYR A 400 13.98 7.55 2.43
C TYR A 400 13.84 6.55 3.56
N ARG A 401 14.82 5.67 3.74
CA ARG A 401 14.97 4.83 4.92
C ARG A 401 16.20 5.22 5.74
N PHE A 402 16.17 4.95 7.04
CA PHE A 402 17.28 5.20 7.95
C PHE A 402 17.26 4.25 9.14
N LYS A 403 18.43 4.02 9.75
CA LYS A 403 18.57 3.30 11.02
C LYS A 403 18.42 4.25 12.20
N VAL A 404 17.91 3.73 13.30
CA VAL A 404 17.64 4.48 14.52
C VAL A 404 18.55 4.04 15.65
N GLN A 405 19.12 5.00 16.37
CA GLN A 405 19.79 4.80 17.65
C GLN A 405 19.18 5.75 18.68
N LYS A 406 18.95 5.28 19.90
CA LYS A 406 18.34 6.09 20.97
C LYS A 406 19.28 6.13 22.17
N ALA A 407 19.56 7.35 22.66
CA ALA A 407 20.32 7.61 23.87
C ALA A 407 19.35 8.18 24.92
N VAL A 408 18.96 7.34 25.88
CA VAL A 408 18.08 7.70 27.00
C VAL A 408 18.93 8.15 28.19
N GLU A 409 18.41 9.04 29.02
CA GLU A 409 19.06 9.37 30.30
C GLU A 409 19.46 8.12 31.11
N PRO A 410 20.70 8.10 31.65
CA PRO A 410 21.16 6.99 32.47
C PRO A 410 20.22 6.71 33.65
N GLY A 411 19.92 5.42 33.88
CA GLY A 411 19.06 4.98 34.99
C GLY A 411 17.57 5.20 34.77
N VAL A 412 17.14 5.66 33.59
CA VAL A 412 15.73 5.90 33.28
C VAL A 412 15.18 4.80 32.38
N SER A 413 14.02 4.24 32.75
CA SER A 413 13.26 3.33 31.90
C SER A 413 12.66 4.09 30.71
N TRP A 414 12.54 3.44 29.56
CA TRP A 414 11.98 4.04 28.35
C TRP A 414 11.19 2.99 27.57
N GLN A 415 10.08 3.42 26.96
CA GLN A 415 9.27 2.53 26.12
C GLN A 415 10.09 1.84 25.01
N LEU A 416 9.80 0.56 24.77
CA LEU A 416 10.48 -0.29 23.78
C LEU A 416 10.08 -0.01 22.33
N SER A 417 9.23 0.99 22.09
CA SER A 417 8.76 1.37 20.75
C SER A 417 9.68 2.40 20.08
N GLY A 418 9.58 2.48 18.75
CA GLY A 418 10.38 3.45 17.97
C GLY A 418 11.88 3.11 17.95
N VAL A 419 12.22 1.82 18.03
CA VAL A 419 13.58 1.28 17.90
C VAL A 419 13.55 0.00 17.07
N PRO A 420 14.67 -0.38 16.41
CA PRO A 420 14.74 -1.63 15.66
C PRO A 420 14.48 -2.87 16.53
N ALA A 421 14.00 -3.95 15.91
CA ALA A 421 13.94 -5.26 16.54
C ALA A 421 15.33 -5.74 16.95
N GLU A 422 15.42 -6.33 18.12
CA GLU A 422 16.61 -7.05 18.55
C GLU A 422 16.68 -8.43 17.88
N ALA A 423 17.87 -9.03 17.86
CA ALA A 423 18.01 -10.41 17.42
C ALA A 423 17.15 -11.31 18.33
N PRO A 424 16.46 -12.33 17.78
CA PRO A 424 15.67 -13.25 18.58
C PRO A 424 16.51 -13.85 19.71
N PRO A 425 16.07 -13.76 20.97
CA PRO A 425 16.77 -14.35 22.10
C PRO A 425 16.99 -15.85 21.91
N LYS A 426 18.14 -16.37 22.39
CA LYS A 426 18.48 -17.80 22.28
C LYS A 426 17.45 -18.72 22.95
N TRP A 427 16.77 -18.25 24.00
CA TRP A 427 15.78 -19.03 24.73
C TRP A 427 14.56 -19.41 23.90
N ILE A 428 14.22 -18.63 22.85
CA ILE A 428 13.08 -18.92 21.97
C ILE A 428 13.21 -20.31 21.35
N ALA A 429 14.41 -20.67 20.87
CA ALA A 429 14.63 -22.00 20.30
C ALA A 429 14.59 -23.10 21.37
N ALA A 430 15.07 -22.82 22.59
CA ALA A 430 15.09 -23.78 23.69
C ALA A 430 13.67 -24.13 24.19
N SER A 431 12.71 -23.20 24.03
CA SER A 431 11.34 -23.39 24.52
C SER A 431 10.50 -24.39 23.72
N ALA A 432 11.00 -24.89 22.59
CA ALA A 432 10.35 -25.99 21.86
C ALA A 432 10.18 -27.25 22.73
N SER A 433 11.13 -27.50 23.64
CA SER A 433 11.06 -28.60 24.61
C SER A 433 9.86 -28.51 25.56
N ILE A 434 9.43 -27.28 25.89
CA ILE A 434 8.27 -27.03 26.75
C ILE A 434 6.97 -27.41 26.03
N ALA A 435 6.86 -27.13 24.72
CA ALA A 435 5.70 -27.52 23.93
C ALA A 435 5.59 -29.04 23.78
N ALA A 436 6.71 -29.74 23.55
CA ALA A 436 6.75 -31.20 23.55
C ALA A 436 6.23 -31.77 24.88
N ARG A 437 6.72 -31.24 26.00
CA ARG A 437 6.32 -31.66 27.34
C ARG A 437 4.84 -31.39 27.61
N ALA A 438 4.33 -30.23 27.19
CA ALA A 438 2.92 -29.88 27.35
C ALA A 438 1.99 -30.92 26.72
N LEU A 439 2.36 -31.43 25.53
CA LEU A 439 1.58 -32.47 24.85
C LEU A 439 1.60 -33.80 25.62
N GLU A 440 2.74 -34.19 26.17
CA GLU A 440 2.86 -35.40 27.01
C GLU A 440 1.95 -35.32 28.23
N VAL A 441 1.96 -34.17 28.92
CA VAL A 441 1.15 -33.92 30.12
C VAL A 441 -0.34 -33.93 29.77
N VAL A 442 -0.75 -33.21 28.72
CA VAL A 442 -2.15 -33.18 28.26
C VAL A 442 -2.63 -34.57 27.86
N ARG A 443 -1.80 -35.36 27.16
CA ARG A 443 -2.14 -36.74 26.79
C ARG A 443 -2.36 -37.62 28.01
N ALA A 444 -1.42 -37.62 28.96
CA ALA A 444 -1.53 -38.42 30.19
C ALA A 444 -2.82 -38.08 30.95
N LEU A 445 -3.08 -36.79 31.19
CA LEU A 445 -4.28 -36.33 31.89
C LEU A 445 -5.57 -36.65 31.12
N SER A 446 -5.55 -36.54 29.79
CA SER A 446 -6.72 -36.89 28.96
C SER A 446 -7.08 -38.38 28.99
N GLU A 447 -6.12 -39.24 29.34
CA GLU A 447 -6.29 -40.69 29.48
C GLU A 447 -6.51 -41.12 30.94
N GLY A 448 -6.63 -40.16 31.88
CA GLY A 448 -6.79 -40.44 33.31
C GLY A 448 -5.53 -41.00 33.97
N ARG A 449 -4.34 -40.76 33.40
CA ARG A 449 -3.05 -41.19 33.93
C ARG A 449 -2.29 -40.00 34.53
N GLU A 450 -1.47 -40.27 35.54
CA GLU A 450 -0.52 -39.27 36.04
C GLU A 450 0.60 -39.02 35.02
N PRO A 451 0.99 -37.75 34.77
CA PRO A 451 2.14 -37.43 33.94
C PRO A 451 3.44 -37.98 34.57
N ALA A 452 4.21 -38.76 33.82
CA ALA A 452 5.56 -39.13 34.26
C ALA A 452 6.45 -37.89 34.32
N PRO A 453 7.40 -37.76 35.28
CA PRO A 453 8.24 -36.57 35.42
C PRO A 453 9.08 -36.29 34.17
N ALA A 454 9.37 -35.01 33.90
CA ALA A 454 10.21 -34.62 32.76
C ALA A 454 11.59 -35.30 32.81
N ARG A 455 12.02 -35.83 31.66
CA ARG A 455 13.33 -36.49 31.51
C ARG A 455 14.51 -35.52 31.68
N GLN A 456 14.28 -34.24 31.45
CA GLN A 456 15.25 -33.17 31.60
C GLN A 456 14.56 -31.95 32.23
N PRO A 457 15.27 -31.17 33.06
CA PRO A 457 14.71 -29.94 33.63
C PRO A 457 14.30 -28.96 32.53
N LEU A 458 13.03 -28.55 32.53
CA LEU A 458 12.56 -27.46 31.69
C LEU A 458 13.01 -26.12 32.27
N GLN A 459 13.56 -25.26 31.42
CA GLN A 459 13.95 -23.90 31.80
C GLN A 459 13.05 -22.89 31.09
N LEU A 460 12.50 -21.97 31.87
CA LEU A 460 11.79 -20.79 31.36
C LEU A 460 12.68 -19.58 31.57
N ASP A 461 12.89 -18.77 30.53
CA ASP A 461 13.70 -17.57 30.64
C ASP A 461 12.99 -16.53 31.52
N SER A 462 13.76 -15.81 32.34
CA SER A 462 13.25 -14.74 33.21
C SER A 462 12.55 -13.59 32.44
N ALA A 463 12.79 -13.48 31.13
CA ALA A 463 12.10 -12.51 30.28
C ALA A 463 10.64 -12.88 29.99
N VAL A 464 10.23 -14.13 30.21
CA VAL A 464 8.84 -14.58 29.99
C VAL A 464 8.00 -14.15 31.19
N GLU A 465 6.97 -13.34 30.92
CA GLU A 465 6.03 -12.84 31.94
C GLU A 465 4.79 -13.73 32.06
N PHE A 466 4.28 -14.22 30.92
CA PHE A 466 3.11 -15.10 30.91
C PHE A 466 3.34 -16.31 30.04
N PHE A 467 2.72 -17.40 30.47
CA PHE A 467 2.74 -18.69 29.82
C PHE A 467 1.30 -19.13 29.55
N SER A 468 0.97 -19.48 28.31
CA SER A 468 -0.36 -19.96 27.92
C SER A 468 -0.30 -21.30 27.21
N LEU A 469 -1.25 -22.18 27.52
CA LEU A 469 -1.45 -23.50 26.92
C LEU A 469 -2.86 -23.56 26.31
N SER A 470 -2.96 -23.78 25.01
CA SER A 470 -4.22 -24.13 24.34
C SER A 470 -4.23 -25.60 23.93
N VAL A 471 -5.35 -26.28 24.15
CA VAL A 471 -5.54 -27.69 23.78
C VAL A 471 -6.49 -27.79 22.59
N TYR A 472 -6.10 -28.59 21.61
CA TYR A 472 -6.87 -28.84 20.39
C TYR A 472 -7.25 -30.32 20.29
N ARG A 473 -8.51 -30.59 19.94
CA ARG A 473 -9.04 -31.91 19.60
C ARG A 473 -9.69 -31.85 18.23
N GLN A 474 -9.28 -32.73 17.33
CA GLN A 474 -9.75 -32.74 15.93
C GLN A 474 -9.69 -31.33 15.30
N GLY A 475 -8.62 -30.58 15.57
CA GLY A 475 -8.43 -29.22 15.05
C GLY A 475 -9.29 -28.12 15.68
N ARG A 476 -10.20 -28.44 16.63
CA ARG A 476 -10.95 -27.44 17.40
C ARG A 476 -10.23 -27.13 18.71
N ARG A 477 -10.07 -25.86 19.05
CA ARG A 477 -9.59 -25.46 20.38
C ARG A 477 -10.68 -25.79 21.40
N VAL A 478 -10.37 -26.68 22.34
CA VAL A 478 -11.33 -27.15 23.36
C VAL A 478 -11.12 -26.50 24.73
N GLY A 479 -9.97 -25.87 24.96
CA GLY A 479 -9.73 -25.09 26.16
C GLY A 479 -8.40 -24.35 26.12
N MET A 480 -8.26 -23.34 26.96
CA MET A 480 -7.06 -22.53 27.08
C MET A 480 -6.86 -22.12 28.54
N ALA A 481 -5.63 -22.23 29.02
CA ALA A 481 -5.27 -21.74 30.34
C ALA A 481 -3.98 -20.91 30.27
N GLU A 482 -3.84 -19.98 31.20
CA GLU A 482 -2.68 -19.11 31.33
C GLU A 482 -2.23 -18.97 32.79
N ALA A 483 -0.94 -18.75 32.99
CA ALA A 483 -0.36 -18.51 34.30
C ALA A 483 0.86 -17.61 34.21
N GLN A 484 1.11 -16.88 35.29
CA GLN A 484 2.37 -16.21 35.57
C GLN A 484 3.22 -17.13 36.45
N THR A 485 4.38 -17.57 35.98
CA THR A 485 5.23 -18.52 36.72
C THR A 485 6.66 -18.56 36.21
N SER A 486 7.61 -18.86 37.09
CA SER A 486 9.00 -19.18 36.75
C SER A 486 9.28 -20.70 36.74
N HIS A 487 8.29 -21.54 37.05
CA HIS A 487 8.43 -22.98 37.20
C HIS A 487 7.58 -23.71 36.15
N PRO A 488 8.12 -23.96 34.94
CA PRO A 488 7.33 -24.46 33.81
C PRO A 488 6.72 -25.85 34.05
N GLU A 489 7.41 -26.76 34.76
CA GLU A 489 6.91 -28.13 34.98
C GLU A 489 5.63 -28.14 35.82
N GLU A 490 5.63 -27.50 36.99
CA GLU A 490 4.45 -27.41 37.85
C GLU A 490 3.32 -26.61 37.19
N ALA A 491 3.67 -25.62 36.38
CA ALA A 491 2.69 -24.82 35.65
C ALA A 491 2.00 -25.65 34.57
N LEU A 492 2.72 -26.48 33.83
CA LEU A 492 2.17 -27.29 32.74
C LEU A 492 1.06 -28.21 33.22
N GLU A 493 1.24 -28.90 34.35
CA GLU A 493 0.21 -29.78 34.91
C GLU A 493 -1.06 -29.00 35.29
N ARG A 494 -0.90 -27.89 36.03
CA ARG A 494 -2.04 -27.03 36.43
C ARG A 494 -2.78 -26.45 35.22
N LEU A 495 -2.05 -26.01 34.21
CA LEU A 495 -2.62 -25.43 33.00
C LEU A 495 -3.31 -26.47 32.13
N ALA A 496 -2.71 -27.66 32.01
CA ALA A 496 -3.32 -28.77 31.29
C ALA A 496 -4.62 -29.22 31.97
N GLN A 497 -4.65 -29.30 33.30
CA GLN A 497 -5.87 -29.59 34.06
C GLN A 497 -6.96 -28.56 33.79
N ARG A 498 -6.66 -27.26 33.94
CA ARG A 498 -7.63 -26.17 33.69
C ARG A 498 -8.15 -26.16 32.25
N ALA A 499 -7.26 -26.29 31.26
CA ALA A 499 -7.65 -26.31 29.85
C ALA A 499 -8.52 -27.54 29.52
N LEU A 500 -8.26 -28.70 30.15
CA LEU A 500 -9.10 -29.89 29.99
C LEU A 500 -10.43 -29.82 30.76
N GLU A 501 -10.50 -29.06 31.86
CA GLU A 501 -11.74 -28.81 32.59
C GLU A 501 -12.71 -27.95 31.77
N GLU A 502 -12.22 -26.88 31.14
CA GLU A 502 -12.99 -26.06 30.20
C GLU A 502 -13.54 -26.92 29.04
N ALA A 503 -12.73 -27.89 28.58
CA ALA A 503 -13.07 -28.83 27.52
C ALA A 503 -14.16 -29.86 27.87
N ARG A 504 -14.55 -30.03 29.15
CA ARG A 504 -15.55 -31.05 29.57
C ARG A 504 -16.94 -30.83 28.97
N SER A 505 -17.23 -29.64 28.46
CA SER A 505 -18.47 -29.31 27.77
C SER A 505 -18.50 -29.78 26.30
N ALA A 506 -17.37 -30.21 25.73
CA ALA A 506 -17.26 -30.64 24.34
C ALA A 506 -17.39 -32.18 24.17
N PRO A 507 -18.01 -32.69 23.08
CA PRO A 507 -18.14 -34.12 22.83
C PRO A 507 -16.77 -34.82 22.73
N GLN A 508 -16.63 -36.00 23.33
CA GLN A 508 -15.36 -36.74 23.42
C GLN A 508 -15.40 -38.07 22.65
N GLY A 509 -14.45 -38.28 21.74
CA GLY A 509 -14.12 -39.59 21.17
C GLY A 509 -12.83 -40.15 21.76
N ALA A 510 -12.80 -41.45 22.08
CA ALA A 510 -11.56 -42.13 22.43
C ALA A 510 -10.65 -42.22 21.19
N GLY A 511 -9.40 -41.75 21.29
CA GLY A 511 -8.41 -41.82 20.21
C GLY A 511 -8.36 -40.59 19.27
N ASP A 512 -9.05 -39.50 19.61
CA ASP A 512 -9.02 -38.27 18.81
C ASP A 512 -7.60 -37.67 18.72
N PRO A 513 -7.18 -37.16 17.54
CA PRO A 513 -5.89 -36.48 17.41
C PRO A 513 -5.82 -35.26 18.34
N LEU A 514 -4.83 -35.28 19.23
CA LEU A 514 -4.52 -34.21 20.17
C LEU A 514 -3.33 -33.39 19.69
N ALA A 515 -3.48 -32.07 19.78
CA ALA A 515 -2.41 -31.09 19.61
C ALA A 515 -2.50 -30.00 20.66
N VAL A 516 -1.39 -29.34 20.94
CA VAL A 516 -1.32 -28.23 21.89
C VAL A 516 -0.50 -27.09 21.31
N THR A 517 -0.88 -25.86 21.66
CA THR A 517 0.01 -24.71 21.44
C THR A 517 0.45 -24.13 22.77
N VAL A 518 1.75 -23.87 22.89
CA VAL A 518 2.34 -23.13 24.00
C VAL A 518 2.75 -21.74 23.52
N SER A 519 2.19 -20.71 24.13
CA SER A 519 2.48 -19.31 23.85
C SER A 519 3.21 -18.66 25.02
N LEU A 520 4.36 -18.07 24.74
CA LEU A 520 5.24 -17.42 25.71
C LEU A 520 5.22 -15.91 25.47
N LEU A 521 4.78 -15.15 26.46
CA LEU A 521 4.66 -13.70 26.37
C LEU A 521 5.84 -13.03 27.08
N HIS A 522 6.46 -12.08 26.41
CA HIS A 522 7.62 -11.36 26.93
C HIS A 522 7.62 -9.89 26.49
N GLY A 523 8.48 -9.08 27.11
CA GLY A 523 8.66 -7.68 26.73
C GLY A 523 7.40 -6.84 26.93
N GLY A 524 6.68 -7.07 28.02
CA GLY A 524 5.43 -6.41 28.34
C GLY A 524 5.55 -4.90 28.32
N THR A 525 4.67 -4.27 27.56
CA THR A 525 4.59 -2.81 27.41
C THR A 525 3.28 -2.32 28.02
N GLU A 526 3.38 -1.45 29.02
CA GLU A 526 2.23 -0.74 29.58
C GLU A 526 1.63 0.17 28.51
N LEU A 527 0.33 0.06 28.26
CA LEU A 527 -0.39 1.00 27.39
C LEU A 527 -1.12 2.08 28.20
N GLY A 528 -1.32 1.84 29.49
CA GLY A 528 -1.99 2.77 30.40
C GLY A 528 -3.49 2.52 30.51
N VAL A 529 -4.20 3.52 31.03
CA VAL A 529 -5.66 3.49 31.15
C VAL A 529 -6.28 4.03 29.87
N LEU A 530 -6.88 3.15 29.07
CA LEU A 530 -7.35 3.47 27.72
C LEU A 530 -8.75 2.94 27.45
N THR A 531 -9.46 3.58 26.53
CA THR A 531 -10.63 2.98 25.87
C THR A 531 -10.21 1.79 25.00
N PRO A 532 -11.14 0.85 24.67
CA PRO A 532 -10.85 -0.24 23.75
C PRO A 532 -10.34 0.22 22.38
N GLU A 533 -10.90 1.31 21.86
CA GLU A 533 -10.51 1.93 20.59
C GLU A 533 -9.06 2.44 20.62
N GLU A 534 -8.65 3.11 21.70
CA GLU A 534 -7.27 3.57 21.89
C GLU A 534 -6.30 2.40 22.10
N ALA A 535 -6.69 1.38 22.87
CA ALA A 535 -5.87 0.19 23.07
C ALA A 535 -5.66 -0.57 21.75
N ALA A 536 -6.71 -0.71 20.95
CA ALA A 536 -6.65 -1.28 19.61
C ALA A 536 -5.71 -0.47 18.69
N ALA A 537 -5.81 0.86 18.72
CA ALA A 537 -4.97 1.75 17.91
C ALA A 537 -3.48 1.73 18.31
N GLN A 538 -3.14 1.36 19.54
CA GLN A 538 -1.75 1.29 20.03
C GLN A 538 -1.15 -0.12 19.95
N THR A 539 -1.96 -1.15 19.77
CA THR A 539 -1.51 -2.54 19.67
C THR A 539 -1.09 -2.88 18.25
N ARG A 540 0.06 -3.53 18.06
CA ARG A 540 0.40 -4.10 16.74
C ARG A 540 -0.47 -5.33 16.49
N HIS A 541 -1.52 -5.11 15.72
CA HIS A 541 -2.56 -6.11 15.45
C HIS A 541 -1.98 -7.41 14.87
N ALA A 542 -2.45 -8.55 15.37
CA ALA A 542 -2.00 -9.92 15.03
C ALA A 542 -0.52 -10.24 15.32
N GLU A 543 0.25 -9.33 15.92
CA GLU A 543 1.65 -9.50 16.32
C GLU A 543 1.81 -9.57 17.85
N GLN A 544 0.98 -8.82 18.58
CA GLN A 544 1.08 -8.68 20.04
C GLN A 544 -0.11 -9.29 20.77
N ALA A 545 0.17 -9.96 21.89
CA ALA A 545 -0.84 -10.35 22.85
C ALA A 545 -1.34 -9.11 23.59
N LEU A 546 -2.61 -9.10 23.99
CA LEU A 546 -3.23 -7.97 24.65
C LEU A 546 -3.90 -8.43 25.94
N ARG A 547 -3.61 -7.73 27.04
CA ARG A 547 -4.17 -7.98 28.37
C ARG A 547 -4.86 -6.74 28.89
N VAL A 548 -6.00 -6.94 29.55
CA VAL A 548 -6.70 -5.92 30.33
C VAL A 548 -6.78 -6.34 31.79
N SER A 549 -6.77 -5.38 32.71
CA SER A 549 -7.08 -5.63 34.12
C SER A 549 -7.81 -4.45 34.78
N GLN A 550 -8.66 -4.79 35.75
CA GLN A 550 -9.37 -3.89 36.65
C GLN A 550 -9.51 -4.59 38.02
N GLY A 551 -8.74 -4.15 39.02
CA GLY A 551 -8.63 -4.85 40.30
C GLY A 551 -8.10 -6.29 40.11
N GLU A 552 -8.82 -7.27 40.66
CA GLU A 552 -8.50 -8.70 40.54
C GLU A 552 -8.98 -9.31 39.20
N GLN A 553 -9.85 -8.61 38.46
CA GLN A 553 -10.33 -9.09 37.17
C GLN A 553 -9.30 -8.80 36.08
N ALA A 554 -9.00 -9.81 35.27
CA ALA A 554 -8.09 -9.69 34.15
C ALA A 554 -8.49 -10.62 33.02
N GLY A 555 -8.17 -10.22 31.79
CA GLY A 555 -8.33 -11.04 30.61
C GLY A 555 -7.14 -10.86 29.69
N LEU A 556 -6.75 -11.94 29.01
CA LEU A 556 -5.68 -11.98 28.03
C LEU A 556 -6.21 -12.60 26.74
N ALA A 557 -5.76 -12.07 25.61
CA ALA A 557 -5.93 -12.73 24.31
C ALA A 557 -4.59 -12.80 23.59
N LEU A 558 -4.40 -13.91 22.87
CA LEU A 558 -3.20 -14.18 22.07
C LEU A 558 -3.36 -13.61 20.65
N PRO A 559 -2.26 -13.25 19.96
CA PRO A 559 -2.34 -12.78 18.58
C PRO A 559 -2.97 -13.79 17.63
N SER A 560 -2.81 -15.10 17.87
CA SER A 560 -3.43 -16.13 17.05
C SER A 560 -4.96 -16.06 17.05
N GLU A 561 -5.57 -15.53 18.10
CA GLU A 561 -7.03 -15.43 18.20
C GLU A 561 -7.61 -14.38 17.26
N THR A 562 -6.86 -13.32 16.95
CA THR A 562 -7.27 -12.36 15.92
C THR A 562 -7.35 -13.03 14.55
N ILE A 563 -6.38 -13.89 14.27
CA ILE A 563 -6.23 -14.57 12.98
C ILE A 563 -7.30 -15.65 12.81
N THR A 564 -7.45 -16.53 13.80
CA THR A 564 -8.43 -17.63 13.74
C THR A 564 -9.87 -17.14 13.82
N GLY A 565 -10.11 -16.01 14.50
CA GLY A 565 -11.42 -15.38 14.60
C GLY A 565 -11.73 -14.33 13.54
N ASN A 566 -10.78 -14.01 12.65
CA ASN A 566 -10.88 -12.88 11.69
C ASN A 566 -11.26 -11.55 12.37
N LEU A 567 -10.78 -11.32 13.59
CA LEU A 567 -11.17 -10.16 14.40
C LEU A 567 -10.50 -8.89 13.86
N SER A 568 -11.28 -7.81 13.72
CA SER A 568 -10.72 -6.46 13.56
C SER A 568 -9.93 -6.03 14.81
N PRO A 569 -9.09 -4.97 14.72
CA PRO A 569 -8.37 -4.45 15.88
C PRO A 569 -9.27 -4.13 17.08
N LEU A 570 -10.46 -3.57 16.82
CA LEU A 570 -11.42 -3.22 17.87
C LEU A 570 -12.12 -4.47 18.46
N GLU A 571 -12.52 -5.41 17.62
CA GLU A 571 -13.09 -6.69 18.09
C GLU A 571 -12.10 -7.48 18.94
N TYR A 572 -10.80 -7.40 18.63
CA TYR A 572 -9.76 -8.01 19.45
C TYR A 572 -9.72 -7.40 20.86
N ALA A 573 -9.68 -6.07 20.98
CA ALA A 573 -9.73 -5.41 22.30
C ALA A 573 -11.02 -5.76 23.07
N ARG A 574 -12.17 -5.78 22.39
CA ARG A 574 -13.46 -6.17 23.00
C ARG A 574 -13.48 -7.63 23.45
N THR A 575 -12.82 -8.52 22.71
CA THR A 575 -12.65 -9.94 23.10
C THR A 575 -11.89 -10.06 24.41
N VAL A 576 -10.84 -9.25 24.61
CA VAL A 576 -10.06 -9.23 25.86
C VAL A 576 -10.93 -8.77 27.04
N LEU A 577 -11.77 -7.74 26.86
CA LEU A 577 -12.73 -7.29 27.89
C LEU A 577 -13.76 -8.37 28.23
N SER A 578 -14.32 -9.02 27.22
CA SER A 578 -15.30 -10.10 27.41
C SER A 578 -14.70 -11.25 28.23
N LYS A 579 -13.44 -11.64 27.95
CA LYS A 579 -12.73 -12.65 28.74
C LYS A 579 -12.47 -12.23 30.18
N ALA A 580 -12.25 -10.94 30.42
CA ALA A 580 -12.06 -10.40 31.76
C ALA A 580 -13.38 -10.25 32.54
N GLY A 581 -14.54 -10.36 31.87
CA GLY A 581 -15.85 -10.06 32.45
C GLY A 581 -16.07 -8.57 32.75
N LEU A 582 -15.40 -7.68 32.00
CA LEU A 582 -15.43 -6.23 32.21
C LEU A 582 -16.38 -5.54 31.23
N THR A 583 -17.26 -4.67 31.74
CA THR A 583 -18.24 -3.91 30.94
C THR A 583 -18.11 -2.39 31.08
N GLU A 584 -17.52 -1.91 32.17
CA GLU A 584 -17.34 -0.48 32.46
C GLU A 584 -15.89 -0.16 32.82
N GLY A 585 -15.40 0.99 32.34
CA GLY A 585 -14.05 1.48 32.61
C GLY A 585 -13.88 2.01 34.04
N PRO A 586 -12.66 2.38 34.45
CA PRO A 586 -11.44 2.44 33.64
C PRO A 586 -10.77 1.07 33.43
N TYR A 587 -10.10 0.91 32.27
CA TYR A 587 -9.40 -0.32 31.87
C TYR A 587 -7.90 -0.09 31.81
N SER A 588 -7.10 -0.89 32.52
CA SER A 588 -5.64 -0.86 32.42
C SER A 588 -5.16 -1.89 31.41
N TRP A 589 -4.41 -1.46 30.40
CA TRP A 589 -3.99 -2.30 29.27
C TRP A 589 -2.48 -2.53 29.23
N ARG A 590 -2.10 -3.76 28.85
CA ARG A 590 -0.72 -4.15 28.56
C ARG A 590 -0.65 -4.97 27.28
N SER A 591 0.40 -4.77 26.50
CA SER A 591 0.70 -5.57 25.31
C SER A 591 1.99 -6.37 25.49
N PHE A 592 2.11 -7.52 24.82
CA PHE A 592 3.28 -8.38 24.92
C PHE A 592 3.71 -8.88 23.54
N GLU A 593 5.01 -9.05 23.34
CA GLU A 593 5.52 -9.88 22.26
C GLU A 593 5.15 -11.34 22.56
N CYS A 594 4.87 -12.12 21.50
CA CYS A 594 4.39 -13.48 21.65
C CYS A 594 5.20 -14.44 20.77
N VAL A 595 5.62 -15.55 21.37
CA VAL A 595 6.22 -16.68 20.66
C VAL A 595 5.35 -17.91 20.90
N THR A 596 4.90 -18.54 19.81
CA THR A 596 4.04 -19.72 19.89
C THR A 596 4.70 -20.95 19.28
N TRP A 597 4.55 -22.08 19.94
CA TRP A 597 4.98 -23.40 19.49
C TRP A 597 3.78 -24.36 19.46
N LEU A 598 3.61 -25.09 18.37
CA LEU A 598 2.66 -26.19 18.21
C LEU A 598 3.38 -27.51 18.50
N ALA A 599 2.77 -28.38 19.29
CA ALA A 599 3.19 -29.76 19.46
C ALA A 599 2.02 -30.70 19.13
N ASP A 600 2.29 -31.70 18.29
CA ASP A 600 1.30 -32.69 17.85
C ASP A 600 1.94 -34.09 17.72
N ALA A 601 1.27 -35.01 17.00
CA ALA A 601 1.82 -36.34 16.74
C ALA A 601 3.02 -36.36 15.76
N GLN A 602 3.22 -35.32 14.97
CA GLN A 602 4.26 -35.21 13.95
C GLN A 602 5.52 -34.53 14.48
N GLY A 603 5.41 -33.70 15.51
CA GLY A 603 6.54 -33.11 16.20
C GLY A 603 6.22 -31.77 16.86
N VAL A 604 7.24 -30.92 16.95
CA VAL A 604 7.13 -29.56 17.48
C VAL A 604 7.50 -28.56 16.40
N HIS A 605 6.63 -27.59 16.18
CA HIS A 605 6.73 -26.60 15.13
C HIS A 605 6.58 -25.20 15.71
N ARG A 606 7.43 -24.26 15.29
CA ARG A 606 7.18 -22.85 15.56
C ARG A 606 5.91 -22.43 14.82
N VAL A 607 5.06 -21.65 15.47
CA VAL A 607 3.87 -21.05 14.86
C VAL A 607 4.20 -19.61 14.52
N ASP A 608 3.84 -19.21 13.30
CA ASP A 608 3.95 -17.84 12.81
C ASP A 608 2.63 -17.45 12.17
N HIS A 609 2.11 -16.28 12.54
CA HIS A 609 0.80 -15.80 12.09
C HIS A 609 -0.32 -16.87 12.17
N GLY A 610 -0.37 -17.59 13.29
CA GLY A 610 -1.43 -18.57 13.60
C GLY A 610 -1.28 -19.93 12.91
N LEU A 611 -0.25 -20.16 12.09
CA LEU A 611 0.00 -21.46 11.44
C LEU A 611 1.43 -21.96 11.72
N PRO A 612 1.65 -23.29 11.78
CA PRO A 612 2.99 -23.85 11.88
C PRO A 612 3.87 -23.51 10.65
N VAL A 613 5.10 -23.10 10.94
CA VAL A 613 6.11 -22.74 9.93
C VAL A 613 6.52 -24.00 9.16
N GLY A 614 6.32 -23.97 7.84
CA GLY A 614 6.71 -25.05 6.95
C GLY A 614 8.22 -25.15 6.76
N ALA A 615 8.70 -26.35 6.42
CA ALA A 615 10.09 -26.54 6.02
C ALA A 615 10.38 -25.82 4.68
N PRO A 616 11.52 -25.15 4.53
CA PRO A 616 11.88 -24.50 3.28
C PRO A 616 12.02 -25.53 2.16
N SER A 617 11.35 -25.28 1.02
CA SER A 617 11.43 -26.17 -0.15
C SER A 617 12.74 -25.98 -0.92
N LYS A 618 13.29 -27.09 -1.43
CA LYS A 618 14.56 -27.08 -2.19
C LYS A 618 14.39 -26.74 -3.68
N ALA A 619 13.19 -26.82 -4.26
CA ALA A 619 12.96 -26.55 -5.69
C ALA A 619 11.61 -25.89 -5.99
N LEU A 620 11.65 -24.70 -6.62
CA LEU A 620 10.47 -23.90 -6.97
C LEU A 620 9.46 -24.68 -7.82
N ALA A 621 9.91 -25.34 -8.91
CA ALA A 621 9.01 -26.02 -9.83
C ALA A 621 8.23 -27.18 -9.17
N GLN A 622 8.91 -27.98 -8.35
CA GLN A 622 8.28 -29.06 -7.60
C GLN A 622 7.25 -28.51 -6.61
N LYS A 623 7.62 -27.44 -5.88
CA LYS A 623 6.73 -26.81 -4.91
C LYS A 623 5.49 -26.19 -5.59
N SER A 624 5.67 -25.45 -6.69
CA SER A 624 4.57 -24.89 -7.46
C SER A 624 3.61 -25.97 -7.96
N THR A 625 4.12 -27.12 -8.37
CA THR A 625 3.31 -28.27 -8.80
C THR A 625 2.46 -28.82 -7.66
N GLN A 626 3.08 -29.06 -6.50
CA GLN A 626 2.42 -29.58 -5.31
C GLN A 626 1.30 -28.64 -4.83
N LEU A 627 1.61 -27.34 -4.72
CA LEU A 627 0.63 -26.33 -4.32
C LEU A 627 -0.52 -26.23 -5.32
N ALA A 628 -0.23 -26.21 -6.64
CA ALA A 628 -1.24 -26.20 -7.68
C ALA A 628 -2.23 -27.39 -7.57
N GLN A 629 -1.73 -28.58 -7.26
CA GLN A 629 -2.59 -29.76 -7.05
C GLN A 629 -3.48 -29.62 -5.82
N GLN A 630 -2.99 -29.02 -4.72
CA GLN A 630 -3.80 -28.76 -3.53
C GLN A 630 -4.90 -27.73 -3.80
N LEU A 631 -4.56 -26.62 -4.48
CA LEU A 631 -5.53 -25.58 -4.88
C LEU A 631 -6.63 -26.18 -5.78
N CYS A 632 -6.27 -27.06 -6.73
CA CYS A 632 -7.24 -27.76 -7.58
C CYS A 632 -8.24 -28.60 -6.76
N LYS A 633 -7.76 -29.33 -5.75
CA LYS A 633 -8.63 -30.13 -4.86
C LYS A 633 -9.58 -29.22 -4.06
N PHE A 634 -9.11 -28.05 -3.63
CA PHE A 634 -9.94 -27.06 -2.96
C PHE A 634 -11.07 -26.58 -3.88
N LEU A 635 -10.74 -26.14 -5.10
CA LEU A 635 -11.74 -25.65 -6.06
C LEU A 635 -12.81 -26.71 -6.39
N LEU A 636 -12.45 -27.99 -6.47
CA LEU A 636 -13.40 -29.08 -6.71
C LEU A 636 -14.38 -29.30 -5.56
N ARG A 637 -13.95 -29.11 -4.31
CA ARG A 637 -14.84 -29.24 -3.14
C ARG A 637 -15.77 -28.05 -2.95
N HIS A 638 -15.39 -26.90 -3.48
CA HIS A 638 -16.11 -25.64 -3.39
C HIS A 638 -16.72 -25.21 -4.75
N LEU A 639 -16.97 -26.16 -5.63
CA LEU A 639 -17.41 -25.90 -7.00
C LEU A 639 -18.78 -25.20 -7.02
N GLY A 640 -18.87 -24.01 -7.62
CA GLY A 640 -20.13 -23.35 -7.96
C GLY A 640 -21.01 -22.86 -6.80
N GLU A 641 -20.71 -23.21 -5.56
CA GLU A 641 -21.60 -22.93 -4.41
C GLU A 641 -20.99 -22.00 -3.36
N THR A 642 -19.67 -22.03 -3.16
CA THR A 642 -19.01 -21.30 -2.07
C THR A 642 -18.29 -20.08 -2.61
N THR A 643 -18.52 -18.91 -2.04
CA THR A 643 -17.75 -17.69 -2.36
C THR A 643 -16.60 -17.47 -1.37
N ARG A 644 -16.83 -17.82 -0.10
CA ARG A 644 -15.88 -17.69 1.01
C ARG A 644 -15.98 -18.86 1.98
N TYR A 645 -14.86 -19.28 2.55
CA TYR A 645 -14.78 -20.31 3.58
C TYR A 645 -13.93 -19.85 4.77
N GLU A 646 -14.42 -20.08 5.98
CA GLU A 646 -13.71 -19.81 7.24
C GLU A 646 -13.20 -21.12 7.83
N PRO A 647 -11.89 -21.41 7.71
CA PRO A 647 -11.36 -22.74 8.01
C PRO A 647 -11.37 -23.09 9.51
N PHE A 648 -11.26 -22.10 10.40
CA PHE A 648 -11.18 -22.33 11.85
C PHE A 648 -12.56 -22.42 12.53
N THR A 649 -13.61 -21.97 11.87
CA THR A 649 -15.01 -22.11 12.32
C THR A 649 -15.77 -23.19 11.54
N ASP A 650 -15.17 -23.72 10.47
CA ASP A 650 -15.81 -24.61 9.48
C ASP A 650 -17.08 -24.01 8.86
N THR A 651 -17.04 -22.71 8.55
CA THR A 651 -18.20 -21.97 8.02
C THR A 651 -18.02 -21.69 6.53
N ALA A 652 -18.92 -22.22 5.70
CA ALA A 652 -18.96 -21.94 4.26
C ALA A 652 -20.04 -20.91 3.94
N HIS A 653 -19.63 -19.81 3.33
CA HIS A 653 -20.52 -18.75 2.84
C HIS A 653 -20.86 -19.03 1.39
N ARG A 654 -22.15 -19.21 1.11
CA ARG A 654 -22.66 -19.52 -0.23
C ARG A 654 -23.19 -18.26 -0.91
N GLY A 655 -23.01 -18.17 -2.21
CA GLY A 655 -23.48 -17.05 -3.02
C GLY A 655 -23.20 -17.30 -4.50
N LEU A 656 -23.88 -16.54 -5.35
CA LEU A 656 -23.59 -16.50 -6.78
C LEU A 656 -22.83 -15.21 -7.07
N ASP A 657 -21.73 -15.35 -7.79
CA ASP A 657 -20.92 -14.27 -8.34
C ASP A 657 -20.48 -14.73 -9.73
N THR A 658 -21.16 -14.24 -10.76
CA THR A 658 -20.92 -14.66 -12.15
C THR A 658 -19.46 -14.47 -12.58
N ALA A 659 -18.81 -13.37 -12.20
CA ALA A 659 -17.41 -13.13 -12.53
C ALA A 659 -16.49 -14.16 -11.86
N GLN A 660 -16.74 -14.48 -10.58
CA GLN A 660 -15.99 -15.51 -9.87
C GLN A 660 -16.22 -16.90 -10.46
N LEU A 661 -17.45 -17.24 -10.86
CA LEU A 661 -17.78 -18.51 -11.52
C LEU A 661 -17.08 -18.62 -12.89
N ALA A 662 -17.09 -17.56 -13.69
CA ALA A 662 -16.38 -17.50 -14.97
C ALA A 662 -14.86 -17.65 -14.79
N HIS A 663 -14.29 -17.01 -13.77
CA HIS A 663 -12.89 -17.18 -13.43
C HIS A 663 -12.56 -18.59 -12.94
N GLN A 664 -13.47 -19.23 -12.17
CA GLN A 664 -13.33 -20.63 -11.76
C GLN A 664 -13.31 -21.55 -12.98
N ALA A 665 -14.24 -21.36 -13.91
CA ALA A 665 -14.33 -22.14 -15.14
C ALA A 665 -13.03 -22.04 -15.95
N TRP A 666 -12.51 -20.81 -16.15
CA TRP A 666 -11.26 -20.59 -16.88
C TRP A 666 -10.06 -21.23 -16.20
N THR A 667 -9.90 -21.02 -14.89
CA THR A 667 -8.75 -21.55 -14.15
C THR A 667 -8.77 -23.07 -14.06
N MET A 668 -9.94 -23.69 -13.88
CA MET A 668 -10.10 -25.15 -13.89
C MET A 668 -9.85 -25.76 -15.27
N ALA A 669 -10.36 -25.16 -16.34
CA ALA A 669 -10.10 -25.60 -17.72
C ALA A 669 -8.60 -25.56 -18.04
N ARG A 670 -7.95 -24.44 -17.68
CA ARG A 670 -6.50 -24.27 -17.84
C ARG A 670 -5.70 -25.28 -17.01
N ALA A 671 -6.12 -25.53 -15.77
CA ALA A 671 -5.49 -26.51 -14.88
C ALA A 671 -5.64 -27.94 -15.43
N HIS A 672 -6.82 -28.31 -15.92
CA HIS A 672 -7.06 -29.60 -16.57
C HIS A 672 -6.12 -29.80 -17.75
N ARG A 673 -6.00 -28.82 -18.64
CA ARG A 673 -5.10 -28.89 -19.81
C ARG A 673 -3.63 -29.10 -19.43
N GLN A 674 -3.17 -28.49 -18.33
CA GLN A 674 -1.76 -28.56 -17.92
C GLN A 674 -1.42 -29.72 -16.96
N LEU A 675 -2.36 -30.12 -16.10
CA LEU A 675 -2.13 -31.11 -15.04
C LEU A 675 -2.82 -32.46 -15.31
N GLY A 676 -3.85 -32.49 -16.16
CA GLY A 676 -4.52 -33.70 -16.64
C GLY A 676 -5.70 -34.30 -15.84
N PRO A 677 -6.06 -33.93 -14.60
CA PRO A 677 -7.11 -34.67 -13.88
C PRO A 677 -8.50 -34.38 -14.46
N ALA A 678 -9.26 -35.43 -14.79
CA ALA A 678 -10.58 -35.36 -15.42
C ALA A 678 -11.64 -34.54 -14.65
N PRO A 679 -11.74 -34.61 -13.30
CA PRO A 679 -12.74 -33.85 -12.55
C PRO A 679 -12.63 -32.33 -12.74
N LEU A 680 -11.43 -31.80 -13.03
CA LEU A 680 -11.27 -30.36 -13.31
C LEU A 680 -11.93 -29.96 -14.63
N GLY A 681 -11.82 -30.80 -15.67
CA GLY A 681 -12.43 -30.55 -16.96
C GLY A 681 -13.96 -30.66 -16.89
N GLU A 682 -14.47 -31.64 -16.14
CA GLU A 682 -15.90 -31.79 -15.86
C GLU A 682 -16.46 -30.58 -15.11
N GLY A 683 -15.82 -30.18 -14.01
CA GLY A 683 -16.26 -29.00 -13.24
C GLY A 683 -16.22 -27.71 -14.07
N ALA A 684 -15.20 -27.52 -14.92
CA ALA A 684 -15.15 -26.38 -15.83
C ALA A 684 -16.31 -26.38 -16.84
N ARG A 685 -16.66 -27.54 -17.41
CA ARG A 685 -17.81 -27.67 -18.32
C ARG A 685 -19.16 -27.46 -17.62
N THR A 686 -19.31 -27.92 -16.39
CA THR A 686 -20.52 -27.68 -15.58
C THR A 686 -20.73 -26.18 -15.39
N LEU A 687 -19.69 -25.45 -14.99
CA LEU A 687 -19.76 -24.00 -14.83
C LEU A 687 -20.01 -23.27 -16.15
N LEU A 688 -19.32 -23.66 -17.22
CA LEU A 688 -19.54 -23.09 -18.56
C LEU A 688 -20.99 -23.26 -19.00
N THR A 689 -21.55 -24.46 -18.85
CA THR A 689 -22.95 -24.75 -19.23
C THR A 689 -23.92 -23.83 -18.48
N ALA A 690 -23.71 -23.65 -17.17
CA ALA A 690 -24.54 -22.75 -16.36
C ALA A 690 -24.38 -21.27 -16.77
N LEU A 691 -23.16 -20.84 -17.11
CA LEU A 691 -22.90 -19.46 -17.53
C LEU A 691 -23.41 -19.16 -18.95
N THR A 692 -23.47 -20.15 -19.83
CA THR A 692 -23.92 -19.98 -21.22
C THR A 692 -25.38 -20.38 -21.44
N SER A 693 -26.09 -20.90 -20.44
CA SER A 693 -27.51 -21.26 -20.57
C SER A 693 -28.45 -20.06 -20.57
N ASP A 694 -28.01 -18.91 -20.07
CA ASP A 694 -28.81 -17.68 -19.93
C ASP A 694 -28.04 -16.46 -20.48
N LEU A 695 -27.79 -16.48 -21.79
CA LEU A 695 -27.12 -15.39 -22.50
C LEU A 695 -28.07 -14.22 -22.70
N VAL A 696 -27.58 -13.00 -22.49
CA VAL A 696 -28.34 -11.76 -22.65
C VAL A 696 -27.88 -11.03 -23.90
N PHE A 697 -28.82 -10.37 -24.59
CA PHE A 697 -28.57 -9.60 -25.80
C PHE A 697 -28.91 -8.14 -25.55
N ASP A 698 -28.09 -7.22 -26.05
CA ASP A 698 -28.43 -5.80 -26.05
C ASP A 698 -29.08 -5.35 -27.36
N GLU A 699 -29.46 -4.07 -27.44
CA GLU A 699 -30.11 -3.48 -28.64
C GLU A 699 -29.26 -3.58 -29.92
N ALA A 700 -27.94 -3.76 -29.78
CA ALA A 700 -27.02 -3.94 -30.90
C ALA A 700 -26.76 -5.43 -31.19
N GLU A 701 -27.58 -6.33 -30.63
CA GLU A 701 -27.47 -7.79 -30.74
C GLU A 701 -26.12 -8.34 -30.25
N ARG A 702 -25.43 -7.61 -29.36
CA ARG A 702 -24.20 -8.11 -28.72
C ARG A 702 -24.58 -9.09 -27.63
N VAL A 703 -23.78 -10.16 -27.50
CA VAL A 703 -24.01 -11.24 -26.54
C VAL A 703 -23.22 -11.01 -25.26
N TRP A 704 -23.90 -11.14 -24.14
CA TRP A 704 -23.37 -10.94 -22.81
C TRP A 704 -23.73 -12.08 -21.85
N ILE A 705 -23.04 -12.15 -20.71
CA ILE A 705 -23.29 -13.12 -19.64
C ILE A 705 -24.09 -12.43 -18.52
N HIS A 706 -25.23 -12.99 -18.12
CA HIS A 706 -26.04 -12.44 -17.04
C HIS A 706 -25.26 -12.32 -15.73
N GLY A 707 -25.25 -11.13 -15.13
CA GLY A 707 -24.51 -10.83 -13.89
C GLY A 707 -25.37 -10.19 -12.82
N ASP A 708 -25.24 -10.66 -11.58
CA ASP A 708 -26.02 -10.21 -10.40
C ASP A 708 -25.77 -8.73 -10.00
N GLY A 709 -24.71 -8.10 -10.52
CA GLY A 709 -24.30 -6.71 -10.24
C GLY A 709 -24.25 -5.81 -11.49
N GLY A 710 -24.88 -6.24 -12.58
CA GLY A 710 -24.73 -5.65 -13.90
C GLY A 710 -23.92 -6.55 -14.82
N THR A 711 -24.25 -6.52 -16.11
CA THR A 711 -23.64 -7.37 -17.13
C THR A 711 -22.39 -6.70 -17.70
N SER A 712 -21.20 -7.31 -17.54
CA SER A 712 -19.92 -6.67 -17.85
C SER A 712 -19.06 -7.45 -18.86
N ILE A 713 -18.01 -6.79 -19.38
CA ILE A 713 -17.03 -7.43 -20.27
C ILE A 713 -16.11 -8.41 -19.52
N SER A 714 -16.06 -8.37 -18.19
CA SER A 714 -15.25 -9.28 -17.36
C SER A 714 -15.74 -10.72 -17.50
N GLU A 715 -17.05 -10.96 -17.31
CA GLU A 715 -17.66 -12.28 -17.47
C GLU A 715 -17.48 -12.78 -18.89
N VAL A 716 -17.75 -11.94 -19.89
CA VAL A 716 -17.57 -12.24 -21.32
C VAL A 716 -16.12 -12.67 -21.60
N ALA A 717 -15.14 -11.93 -21.10
CA ALA A 717 -13.72 -12.23 -21.30
C ALA A 717 -13.30 -13.54 -20.64
N LEU A 718 -13.75 -13.80 -19.40
CA LEU A 718 -13.40 -15.00 -18.64
C LEU A 718 -14.08 -16.26 -19.20
N VAL A 719 -15.35 -16.17 -19.61
CA VAL A 719 -16.05 -17.26 -20.31
C VAL A 719 -15.38 -17.56 -21.65
N LEU A 720 -15.05 -16.53 -22.43
CA LEU A 720 -14.30 -16.70 -23.68
C LEU A 720 -12.96 -17.41 -23.43
N LEU A 721 -12.20 -16.98 -22.42
CA LEU A 721 -10.94 -17.64 -22.04
C LEU A 721 -11.16 -19.10 -21.64
N ALA A 722 -12.22 -19.43 -20.92
CA ALA A 722 -12.57 -20.80 -20.54
C ALA A 722 -12.92 -21.67 -21.75
N LEU A 723 -13.76 -21.17 -22.68
CA LEU A 723 -14.12 -21.86 -23.93
C LEU A 723 -12.89 -22.13 -24.81
N LEU A 724 -11.95 -21.19 -24.88
CA LEU A 724 -10.70 -21.36 -25.64
C LEU A 724 -9.75 -22.39 -25.01
N GLU A 725 -9.88 -22.65 -23.71
CA GLU A 725 -9.10 -23.65 -22.98
C GLU A 725 -9.68 -25.06 -23.18
N THR A 726 -11.01 -25.21 -23.19
CA THR A 726 -11.68 -26.51 -23.42
C THR A 726 -11.74 -26.89 -24.90
N GLY A 727 -12.02 -25.92 -25.77
CA GLY A 727 -12.23 -26.14 -27.21
C GLY A 727 -13.61 -26.69 -27.58
N ASP A 728 -14.56 -26.67 -26.65
CA ASP A 728 -15.86 -27.36 -26.80
C ASP A 728 -16.89 -26.58 -27.65
N ASP A 729 -16.85 -25.23 -27.66
CA ASP A 729 -17.82 -24.38 -28.37
C ASP A 729 -17.16 -23.15 -29.02
N ASN A 730 -16.67 -23.34 -30.25
CA ASN A 730 -16.05 -22.27 -31.03
C ASN A 730 -17.06 -21.22 -31.54
N THR A 731 -18.33 -21.58 -31.68
CA THR A 731 -19.35 -20.66 -32.18
C THR A 731 -19.64 -19.59 -31.13
N THR A 732 -19.93 -20.00 -29.90
CA THR A 732 -20.13 -19.06 -28.78
C THR A 732 -18.86 -18.27 -28.52
N ALA A 733 -17.68 -18.89 -28.59
CA ALA A 733 -16.40 -18.19 -28.43
C ALA A 733 -16.20 -17.07 -29.48
N ALA A 734 -16.55 -17.31 -30.75
CA ALA A 734 -16.45 -16.28 -31.80
C ALA A 734 -17.44 -15.12 -31.57
N THR A 735 -18.65 -15.43 -31.11
CA THR A 735 -19.67 -14.44 -30.76
C THR A 735 -19.23 -13.55 -29.59
N LEU A 736 -18.73 -14.14 -28.49
CA LEU A 736 -18.23 -13.39 -27.34
C LEU A 736 -17.01 -12.51 -27.72
N ALA A 737 -16.11 -13.01 -28.57
CA ALA A 737 -15.00 -12.21 -29.09
C ALA A 737 -15.48 -11.00 -29.91
N THR A 738 -16.58 -11.16 -30.65
CA THR A 738 -17.21 -10.08 -31.42
C THR A 738 -17.79 -9.01 -30.49
N THR A 739 -18.47 -9.41 -29.41
CA THR A 739 -18.90 -8.48 -28.36
C THR A 739 -17.73 -7.65 -27.84
N LEU A 740 -16.62 -8.29 -27.45
CA LEU A 740 -15.46 -7.59 -26.91
C LEU A 740 -14.83 -6.59 -27.90
N TRP A 741 -14.72 -6.93 -29.19
CA TRP A 741 -14.25 -6.00 -30.21
C TRP A 741 -15.19 -4.82 -30.41
N SER A 742 -16.50 -5.06 -30.36
CA SER A 742 -17.52 -4.01 -30.49
C SER A 742 -17.55 -3.07 -29.29
N SER A 743 -17.13 -3.52 -28.11
CA SER A 743 -17.02 -2.69 -26.92
C SER A 743 -15.82 -1.73 -26.91
N ILE A 744 -14.91 -1.80 -27.89
CA ILE A 744 -13.80 -0.85 -28.02
C ILE A 744 -14.25 0.36 -28.86
N SER A 745 -14.21 1.55 -28.26
CA SER A 745 -14.49 2.81 -28.93
C SER A 745 -13.43 3.15 -30.00
N ALA A 746 -13.74 4.09 -30.89
CA ALA A 746 -12.77 4.60 -31.88
C ALA A 746 -11.50 5.18 -31.24
N GLN A 747 -11.55 5.59 -29.97
CA GLN A 747 -10.43 6.16 -29.21
C GLN A 747 -9.72 5.12 -28.32
N GLY A 748 -10.15 3.85 -28.36
CA GLY A 748 -9.52 2.72 -27.68
C GLY A 748 -10.00 2.44 -26.26
N ARG A 749 -10.97 3.21 -25.73
CA ARG A 749 -11.57 2.94 -24.42
C ARG A 749 -12.61 1.83 -24.56
N PHE A 750 -12.65 0.89 -23.62
CA PHE A 750 -13.74 -0.09 -23.56
C PHE A 750 -14.97 0.51 -22.88
N SER A 751 -16.15 0.20 -23.39
CA SER A 751 -17.39 0.19 -22.60
C SER A 751 -17.39 -1.06 -21.73
N CYS A 752 -17.30 -0.91 -20.39
CA CYS A 752 -17.10 -2.07 -19.51
C CYS A 752 -18.40 -2.80 -19.18
N HIS A 753 -19.55 -2.15 -19.33
CA HIS A 753 -20.87 -2.71 -19.04
C HIS A 753 -21.82 -2.61 -20.24
N MET A 754 -22.80 -3.51 -20.26
CA MET A 754 -23.90 -3.47 -21.21
C MET A 754 -24.75 -2.22 -21.02
N ASP A 755 -25.13 -1.92 -19.77
CA ASP A 755 -25.82 -0.70 -19.37
C ASP A 755 -24.80 0.36 -18.92
N PRO A 756 -24.71 1.52 -19.60
CA PRO A 756 -23.81 2.61 -19.24
C PRO A 756 -23.99 3.15 -17.82
N ALA A 757 -25.16 2.96 -17.19
CA ALA A 757 -25.40 3.37 -15.80
C ALA A 757 -24.47 2.67 -14.80
N PHE A 758 -23.94 1.49 -15.16
CA PHE A 758 -22.99 0.73 -14.36
C PHE A 758 -21.53 0.94 -14.78
N ASP A 759 -21.25 1.70 -15.85
CA ASP A 759 -19.90 1.88 -16.39
C ASP A 759 -19.10 2.97 -15.65
N ASP A 760 -18.69 2.66 -14.42
CA ASP A 760 -17.80 3.50 -13.61
C ASP A 760 -16.33 3.48 -14.11
N ASP A 761 -15.59 4.59 -13.91
CA ASP A 761 -14.19 4.68 -14.36
C ASP A 761 -13.25 3.69 -13.64
N SER A 762 -13.59 3.20 -12.44
CA SER A 762 -12.82 2.19 -11.72
C SER A 762 -12.69 0.86 -12.50
N PHE A 763 -13.70 0.47 -13.29
CA PHE A 763 -13.66 -0.77 -14.06
C PHE A 763 -12.62 -0.76 -15.19
N GLN A 764 -12.20 0.43 -15.63
CA GLN A 764 -11.18 0.61 -16.66
C GLN A 764 -9.79 0.14 -16.24
N ASP A 765 -9.59 -0.08 -14.93
CA ASP A 765 -8.29 -0.49 -14.39
C ASP A 765 -8.07 -2.01 -14.50
N GLY A 766 -9.12 -2.82 -14.52
CA GLY A 766 -9.02 -4.29 -14.56
C GLY A 766 -9.59 -4.93 -15.83
N TYR A 767 -10.86 -4.67 -16.14
CA TYR A 767 -11.64 -5.42 -17.13
C TYR A 767 -11.07 -5.34 -18.56
N PRO A 768 -10.58 -4.17 -19.03
CA PRO A 768 -9.97 -4.08 -20.36
C PRO A 768 -8.75 -4.99 -20.53
N GLY A 769 -7.96 -5.20 -19.46
CA GLY A 769 -6.83 -6.12 -19.51
C GLY A 769 -7.26 -7.57 -19.71
N GLN A 770 -8.36 -8.00 -19.07
CA GLN A 770 -8.96 -9.32 -19.26
C GLN A 770 -9.49 -9.47 -20.69
N ALA A 771 -10.24 -8.49 -21.18
CA ALA A 771 -10.78 -8.49 -22.54
C ALA A 771 -9.69 -8.54 -23.60
N LEU A 772 -8.63 -7.72 -23.47
CA LEU A 772 -7.49 -7.73 -24.38
C LEU A 772 -6.73 -9.07 -24.34
N LEU A 773 -6.63 -9.72 -23.18
CA LEU A 773 -6.06 -11.06 -23.06
C LEU A 773 -6.93 -12.09 -23.79
N ALA A 774 -8.25 -12.07 -23.57
CA ALA A 774 -9.20 -12.98 -24.21
C ALA A 774 -9.17 -12.86 -25.74
N LEU A 775 -9.19 -11.62 -26.26
CA LEU A 775 -9.07 -11.32 -27.69
C LEU A 775 -7.73 -11.82 -28.28
N ALA A 776 -6.62 -11.63 -27.56
CA ALA A 776 -5.33 -12.16 -28.00
C ALA A 776 -5.35 -13.69 -28.12
N ARG A 777 -5.95 -14.38 -27.14
CA ARG A 777 -6.07 -15.85 -27.16
C ARG A 777 -7.01 -16.35 -28.25
N ALA A 778 -8.13 -15.67 -28.49
CA ALA A 778 -9.04 -15.98 -29.58
C ALA A 778 -8.34 -15.85 -30.94
N ALA A 779 -7.54 -14.79 -31.12
CA ALA A 779 -6.72 -14.60 -32.31
C ALA A 779 -5.62 -15.67 -32.47
N GLU A 780 -4.90 -16.00 -31.39
CA GLU A 780 -3.90 -17.10 -31.39
C GLU A 780 -4.53 -18.44 -31.83
N LYS A 781 -5.79 -18.68 -31.43
CA LYS A 781 -6.56 -19.89 -31.74
C LYS A 781 -7.35 -19.83 -33.06
N LYS A 782 -7.28 -18.71 -33.79
CA LYS A 782 -8.03 -18.45 -35.04
C LYS A 782 -9.56 -18.52 -34.87
N VAL A 783 -10.06 -18.21 -33.67
CA VAL A 783 -11.51 -18.08 -33.39
C VAL A 783 -12.05 -16.74 -33.89
N CYS A 784 -11.24 -15.69 -33.88
CA CYS A 784 -11.58 -14.40 -34.49
C CYS A 784 -10.37 -13.78 -35.21
N ALA A 785 -10.63 -12.89 -36.17
CA ALA A 785 -9.61 -12.06 -36.78
C ALA A 785 -9.38 -10.79 -35.93
N PRO A 786 -8.13 -10.35 -35.71
CA PRO A 786 -7.87 -9.10 -34.99
C PRO A 786 -8.35 -7.87 -35.75
N ASP A 787 -9.08 -6.98 -35.08
CA ASP A 787 -9.27 -5.60 -35.54
C ASP A 787 -8.02 -4.79 -35.17
N LYS A 788 -7.16 -4.56 -36.18
CA LYS A 788 -5.86 -3.90 -35.97
C LYS A 788 -5.98 -2.44 -35.55
N GLU A 789 -7.01 -1.74 -36.02
CA GLU A 789 -7.19 -0.32 -35.73
C GLU A 789 -7.65 -0.14 -34.28
N LYS A 790 -8.71 -0.86 -33.88
CA LYS A 790 -9.20 -0.84 -32.50
C LYS A 790 -8.12 -1.29 -31.52
N LEU A 791 -7.36 -2.32 -31.86
CA LEU A 791 -6.25 -2.80 -31.02
C LEU A 791 -5.15 -1.75 -30.82
N ALA A 792 -4.75 -1.05 -31.90
CA ALA A 792 -3.75 -0.01 -31.81
C ALA A 792 -4.22 1.15 -30.90
N GLN A 793 -5.49 1.56 -31.03
CA GLN A 793 -6.07 2.59 -30.18
C GLN A 793 -6.19 2.14 -28.72
N ALA A 794 -6.64 0.90 -28.47
CA ALA A 794 -6.74 0.36 -27.12
C ALA A 794 -5.38 0.27 -26.44
N ARG A 795 -4.34 -0.25 -27.11
CA ARG A 795 -2.96 -0.28 -26.58
C ARG A 795 -2.47 1.10 -26.19
N ARG A 796 -2.71 2.09 -27.06
CA ARG A 796 -2.34 3.48 -26.81
C ARG A 796 -3.11 4.05 -25.60
N PHE A 797 -4.41 3.82 -25.52
CA PHE A 797 -5.25 4.27 -24.41
C PHE A 797 -4.78 3.71 -23.06
N TYR A 798 -4.67 2.39 -22.93
CA TYR A 798 -4.32 1.76 -21.65
C TYR A 798 -2.86 1.94 -21.24
N ARG A 799 -1.94 2.12 -22.20
CA ARG A 799 -0.58 2.56 -21.87
C ARG A 799 -0.56 3.95 -21.26
N SER A 800 -1.27 4.90 -21.89
CA SER A 800 -1.38 6.26 -21.36
C SER A 800 -2.08 6.29 -20.00
N ARG A 801 -3.15 5.50 -19.82
CA ARG A 801 -3.84 5.36 -18.53
C ARG A 801 -2.89 4.82 -17.46
N PHE A 802 -2.11 3.76 -17.73
CA PHE A 802 -1.11 3.26 -16.78
C PHE A 802 -0.07 4.34 -16.42
N HIS A 803 0.37 5.17 -17.37
CA HIS A 803 1.35 6.23 -17.07
C HIS A 803 0.79 7.37 -16.20
N LEU A 804 -0.51 7.65 -16.31
CA LEU A 804 -1.16 8.75 -15.60
C LEU A 804 -1.77 8.30 -14.26
N LYS A 805 -2.31 7.09 -14.21
CA LYS A 805 -3.04 6.51 -13.08
C LYS A 805 -2.65 5.02 -12.95
N ARG A 806 -1.51 4.75 -12.31
CA ARG A 806 -1.00 3.39 -12.08
C ARG A 806 -1.83 2.64 -11.05
N HIS A 807 -2.73 1.77 -11.49
CA HIS A 807 -3.55 0.96 -10.60
C HIS A 807 -3.05 -0.49 -10.51
N TRP A 808 -3.29 -1.16 -9.38
CA TRP A 808 -2.85 -2.54 -9.19
C TRP A 808 -3.62 -3.56 -10.04
N ASP A 809 -4.89 -3.32 -10.34
CA ASP A 809 -5.66 -4.17 -11.26
C ASP A 809 -5.04 -4.25 -12.65
N GLN A 810 -4.43 -3.15 -13.09
CA GLN A 810 -3.74 -3.07 -14.38
C GLN A 810 -2.54 -4.03 -14.40
N VAL A 811 -1.86 -4.22 -13.26
CA VAL A 811 -0.66 -5.07 -13.14
C VAL A 811 -0.99 -6.52 -13.42
N CYS A 812 -2.12 -7.03 -12.91
CA CYS A 812 -2.49 -8.43 -13.09
C CYS A 812 -2.64 -8.77 -14.58
N TRP A 813 -3.37 -7.92 -15.32
CA TRP A 813 -3.90 -8.29 -16.64
C TRP A 813 -3.14 -7.68 -17.81
N LEU A 814 -2.69 -6.42 -17.75
CA LEU A 814 -2.03 -5.77 -18.89
C LEU A 814 -0.76 -6.49 -19.35
N PRO A 815 0.13 -6.98 -18.46
CA PRO A 815 1.31 -7.75 -18.87
C PRO A 815 0.95 -9.07 -19.55
N GLN A 816 -0.10 -9.76 -19.06
CA GLN A 816 -0.59 -11.00 -19.67
C GLN A 816 -1.13 -10.73 -21.07
N ALA A 817 -1.98 -9.71 -21.22
CA ALA A 817 -2.54 -9.29 -22.50
C ALA A 817 -1.44 -8.88 -23.49
N ALA A 818 -0.51 -8.03 -23.06
CA ALA A 818 0.59 -7.55 -23.90
C ALA A 818 1.54 -8.67 -24.32
N ALA A 819 1.85 -9.62 -23.43
CA ALA A 819 2.67 -10.78 -23.79
C ALA A 819 1.94 -11.73 -24.76
N ALA A 820 0.64 -11.93 -24.61
CA ALA A 820 -0.16 -12.72 -25.55
C ALA A 820 -0.23 -12.05 -26.93
N TRP A 821 -0.49 -10.75 -26.97
CA TRP A 821 -0.49 -9.99 -28.21
C TRP A 821 0.87 -9.99 -28.93
N TRP A 822 1.98 -9.87 -28.20
CA TRP A 822 3.32 -10.00 -28.78
C TRP A 822 3.53 -11.36 -29.46
N ARG A 823 2.90 -12.45 -29.00
CA ARG A 823 2.98 -13.74 -29.70
C ARG A 823 2.23 -13.73 -31.03
N VAL A 824 1.13 -12.97 -31.11
CA VAL A 824 0.29 -12.85 -32.32
C VAL A 824 0.97 -11.99 -33.38
N ASP A 825 1.43 -10.79 -33.02
CA ASP A 825 1.84 -9.76 -34.00
C ASP A 825 3.32 -9.34 -33.90
N ARG A 826 4.05 -9.82 -32.89
CA ARG A 826 5.46 -9.48 -32.62
C ARG A 826 5.70 -7.99 -32.34
N ASP A 827 4.69 -7.25 -31.87
CA ASP A 827 4.83 -5.82 -31.55
C ASP A 827 5.81 -5.58 -30.39
N ALA A 828 6.91 -4.90 -30.68
CA ALA A 828 7.93 -4.55 -29.70
C ALA A 828 7.44 -3.54 -28.64
N GLU A 829 6.45 -2.71 -28.96
CA GLU A 829 5.84 -1.78 -27.99
C GLU A 829 5.04 -2.54 -26.94
N ALA A 830 4.23 -3.53 -27.34
CA ALA A 830 3.51 -4.40 -26.41
C ALA A 830 4.48 -5.11 -25.45
N ALA A 831 5.56 -5.68 -25.98
CA ALA A 831 6.57 -6.32 -25.15
C ALA A 831 7.23 -5.35 -24.15
N ARG A 832 7.58 -4.15 -24.62
CA ARG A 832 8.19 -3.13 -23.76
C ARG A 832 7.24 -2.67 -22.66
N PHE A 833 5.96 -2.52 -22.98
CA PHE A 833 4.94 -2.12 -22.01
C PHE A 833 4.73 -3.20 -20.93
N ALA A 834 4.69 -4.48 -21.31
CA ALA A 834 4.62 -5.57 -20.34
C ALA A 834 5.79 -5.51 -19.32
N PHE A 835 7.02 -5.30 -19.80
CA PHE A 835 8.19 -5.14 -18.93
C PHE A 835 8.11 -3.90 -18.04
N GLU A 836 7.61 -2.79 -18.56
CA GLU A 836 7.44 -1.56 -17.78
C GLU A 836 6.51 -1.79 -16.58
N VAL A 837 5.37 -2.44 -16.79
CA VAL A 837 4.40 -2.74 -15.74
C VAL A 837 5.00 -3.72 -14.73
N CYS A 838 5.67 -4.78 -15.18
CA CYS A 838 6.36 -5.72 -14.28
C CYS A 838 7.47 -5.03 -13.47
N ASP A 839 8.28 -4.18 -14.09
CA ASP A 839 9.37 -3.47 -13.44
C ASP A 839 8.88 -2.49 -12.38
N TRP A 840 7.72 -1.83 -12.62
CA TRP A 840 7.05 -1.01 -11.62
C TRP A 840 6.56 -1.84 -10.44
N ALA A 841 5.82 -2.93 -10.69
CA ALA A 841 5.32 -3.78 -9.60
C ALA A 841 6.46 -4.31 -8.70
N LEU A 842 7.62 -4.63 -9.28
CA LEU A 842 8.79 -5.09 -8.54
C LEU A 842 9.38 -4.07 -7.56
N THR A 843 9.11 -2.77 -7.71
CA THR A 843 9.57 -1.79 -6.71
C THR A 843 8.82 -1.92 -5.38
N TYR A 844 7.70 -2.64 -5.35
CA TYR A 844 6.89 -2.90 -4.17
C TYR A 844 7.03 -4.33 -3.63
N GLN A 845 7.85 -5.18 -4.26
CA GLN A 845 8.09 -6.51 -3.74
C GLN A 845 9.02 -6.45 -2.52
N SER A 846 8.52 -6.88 -1.38
CA SER A 846 9.26 -6.97 -0.12
C SER A 846 10.54 -7.79 -0.27
N GLU A 847 11.68 -7.18 0.03
CA GLU A 847 12.96 -7.87 0.16
C GLU A 847 12.97 -8.81 1.38
N LYS A 848 12.15 -8.52 2.41
CA LYS A 848 12.07 -9.28 3.67
C LYS A 848 11.37 -10.63 3.50
N HIS A 849 10.17 -10.63 2.94
CA HIS A 849 9.31 -11.82 2.89
C HIS A 849 8.83 -12.17 1.47
N GLY A 850 9.14 -11.38 0.44
CA GLY A 850 8.84 -11.72 -0.95
C GLY A 850 7.43 -11.39 -1.46
N ALA A 851 6.53 -10.99 -0.57
CA ALA A 851 5.19 -10.52 -0.93
C ALA A 851 5.22 -9.12 -1.56
N PHE A 852 4.14 -8.71 -2.20
CA PHE A 852 4.01 -7.36 -2.73
C PHE A 852 3.18 -6.48 -1.81
N PHE A 853 3.69 -5.28 -1.52
CA PHE A 853 2.90 -4.23 -0.87
C PHE A 853 2.00 -3.52 -1.88
N ASN A 854 0.77 -3.18 -1.50
CA ASN A 854 -0.21 -2.54 -2.37
C ASN A 854 -1.37 -1.94 -1.56
N ASP A 855 -2.08 -0.98 -2.14
CA ASP A 855 -3.36 -0.43 -1.67
C ASP A 855 -4.59 -1.16 -2.25
N HIS A 856 -4.38 -2.30 -2.93
CA HIS A 856 -5.45 -3.12 -3.49
C HIS A 856 -6.17 -3.95 -2.41
N GLN A 857 -5.48 -4.29 -1.32
CA GLN A 857 -6.09 -4.92 -0.14
C GLN A 857 -5.72 -4.16 1.14
N PRO A 858 -6.65 -4.01 2.10
CA PRO A 858 -6.39 -3.27 3.34
C PRO A 858 -5.33 -3.93 4.22
N ASP A 859 -5.32 -5.27 4.28
CA ASP A 859 -4.41 -6.05 5.12
C ASP A 859 -3.21 -6.56 4.33
N THR A 860 -2.61 -5.73 3.48
CA THR A 860 -1.40 -6.09 2.74
C THR A 860 -0.20 -6.31 3.70
N PRO A 861 0.70 -7.27 3.42
CA PRO A 861 0.71 -8.19 2.28
C PRO A 861 -0.25 -9.38 2.42
N GLY A 862 -0.71 -9.91 1.29
CA GLY A 862 -1.55 -11.11 1.24
C GLY A 862 -1.74 -11.69 -0.15
N TYR A 863 -2.90 -12.29 -0.39
CA TYR A 863 -3.16 -13.09 -1.60
C TYR A 863 -2.98 -12.30 -2.91
N THR A 864 -3.11 -10.97 -2.89
CA THR A 864 -2.83 -10.09 -4.04
C THR A 864 -1.44 -10.28 -4.63
N THR A 865 -0.48 -10.80 -3.86
CA THR A 865 0.81 -11.28 -4.37
C THR A 865 0.64 -12.22 -5.58
N ALA A 866 -0.36 -13.10 -5.57
CA ALA A 866 -0.65 -14.01 -6.68
C ALA A 866 -1.02 -13.29 -7.98
N LEU A 867 -1.75 -12.17 -7.91
CA LEU A 867 -2.10 -11.37 -9.09
C LEU A 867 -0.84 -10.86 -9.79
N TYR A 868 0.11 -10.34 -9.01
CA TYR A 868 1.36 -9.79 -9.56
C TYR A 868 2.34 -10.90 -9.96
N LEU A 869 2.25 -12.09 -9.39
CA LEU A 869 2.97 -13.25 -9.89
C LEU A 869 2.47 -13.72 -11.26
N GLN A 870 1.18 -13.58 -11.59
CA GLN A 870 0.70 -13.83 -12.95
C GLN A 870 1.34 -12.86 -13.96
N ALA A 871 1.45 -11.58 -13.58
CA ALA A 871 2.14 -10.57 -14.36
C ALA A 871 3.61 -10.94 -14.61
N LEU A 872 4.33 -11.33 -13.54
CA LEU A 872 5.71 -11.77 -13.65
C LEU A 872 5.86 -13.04 -14.49
N ALA A 873 4.92 -13.99 -14.40
CA ALA A 873 4.95 -15.19 -15.25
C ALA A 873 4.87 -14.81 -16.74
N ALA A 874 3.97 -13.89 -17.11
CA ALA A 874 3.90 -13.36 -18.48
C ALA A 874 5.19 -12.64 -18.88
N GLY A 875 5.77 -11.84 -17.99
CA GLY A 875 7.06 -11.18 -18.20
C GLY A 875 8.22 -12.19 -18.38
N ILE A 876 8.23 -13.30 -17.65
CA ILE A 876 9.22 -14.37 -17.79
C ILE A 876 9.08 -15.06 -19.16
N GLU A 877 7.86 -15.43 -19.56
CA GLU A 877 7.60 -16.02 -20.88
C GLU A 877 8.08 -15.09 -22.00
N LEU A 878 7.75 -13.80 -21.90
CA LEU A 878 8.16 -12.79 -22.87
C LEU A 878 9.68 -12.61 -22.92
N ALA A 879 10.35 -12.53 -21.76
CA ALA A 879 11.80 -12.44 -21.67
C ALA A 879 12.49 -13.68 -22.28
N VAL A 880 11.92 -14.87 -22.10
CA VAL A 880 12.39 -16.10 -22.78
C VAL A 880 12.25 -15.96 -24.30
N GLY A 881 11.08 -15.55 -24.78
CA GLY A 881 10.81 -15.36 -26.20
C GLY A 881 11.75 -14.34 -26.88
N LEU A 882 12.13 -13.29 -26.15
CA LEU A 882 13.07 -12.25 -26.60
C LEU A 882 14.54 -12.54 -26.28
N ARG A 883 14.83 -13.68 -25.64
CA ARG A 883 16.18 -14.08 -25.17
C ARG A 883 16.83 -13.06 -24.21
N ASP A 884 16.04 -12.30 -23.45
CA ASP A 884 16.52 -11.38 -22.41
C ASP A 884 16.83 -12.15 -21.10
N ARG A 885 18.07 -12.60 -20.98
CA ARG A 885 18.53 -13.37 -19.81
C ARG A 885 18.53 -12.58 -18.51
N ALA A 886 18.72 -11.26 -18.57
CA ALA A 886 18.80 -10.42 -17.38
C ALA A 886 17.41 -10.28 -16.73
N ARG A 887 16.39 -9.93 -17.53
CA ARG A 887 15.00 -9.89 -17.05
C ARG A 887 14.50 -11.27 -16.66
N GLN A 888 14.81 -12.29 -17.46
CA GLN A 888 14.44 -13.67 -17.13
C GLN A 888 14.93 -14.07 -15.72
N LYS A 889 16.20 -13.81 -15.40
CA LYS A 889 16.77 -14.12 -14.08
C LYS A 889 16.08 -13.30 -12.98
N ARG A 890 16.00 -11.97 -13.13
CA ARG A 890 15.41 -11.06 -12.14
C ARG A 890 13.96 -11.44 -11.82
N TYR A 891 13.15 -11.71 -12.84
CA TYR A 891 11.74 -12.04 -12.66
C TYR A 891 11.55 -13.44 -12.07
N LYS A 892 12.39 -14.42 -12.43
CA LYS A 892 12.34 -15.76 -11.81
C LYS A 892 12.70 -15.71 -10.32
N GLU A 893 13.71 -14.93 -9.94
CA GLU A 893 14.08 -14.74 -8.52
C GLU A 893 12.95 -14.05 -7.74
N ALA A 894 12.35 -13.01 -8.32
CA ALA A 894 11.19 -12.34 -7.74
C ALA A 894 9.98 -13.28 -7.62
N TYR A 895 9.68 -14.03 -8.67
CA TYR A 895 8.59 -14.99 -8.67
C TYR A 895 8.80 -16.07 -7.60
N ALA A 896 10.03 -16.58 -7.44
CA ALA A 896 10.36 -17.55 -6.41
C ALA A 896 10.09 -17.04 -4.99
N ARG A 897 10.47 -15.79 -4.69
CA ARG A 897 10.19 -15.16 -3.40
C ARG A 897 8.70 -14.99 -3.15
N GLY A 898 7.93 -14.59 -4.17
CA GLY A 898 6.48 -14.47 -4.05
C GLY A 898 5.79 -15.81 -3.83
N VAL A 899 6.24 -16.90 -4.50
CA VAL A 899 5.72 -18.24 -4.24
C VAL A 899 6.06 -18.71 -2.82
N ALA A 900 7.25 -18.38 -2.30
CA ALA A 900 7.61 -18.70 -0.92
C ALA A 900 6.69 -17.99 0.09
N PHE A 901 6.26 -16.76 -0.19
CA PHE A 901 5.23 -16.09 0.59
C PHE A 901 3.86 -16.76 0.45
N LEU A 902 3.41 -17.07 -0.77
CA LEU A 902 2.11 -17.73 -0.96
C LEU A 902 2.06 -19.09 -0.24
N ASP A 903 3.17 -19.83 -0.21
CA ASP A 903 3.30 -21.07 0.56
C ASP A 903 3.02 -20.88 2.08
N SER A 904 3.30 -19.71 2.65
CA SER A 904 3.04 -19.45 4.07
C SER A 904 1.57 -19.14 4.38
N ILE A 905 0.77 -18.80 3.37
CA ILE A 905 -0.68 -18.49 3.52
C ILE A 905 -1.60 -19.53 2.87
N ILE A 906 -1.04 -20.53 2.17
CA ILE A 906 -1.79 -21.70 1.69
C ILE A 906 -1.89 -22.74 2.81
N LEU A 907 -3.13 -23.10 3.16
CA LEU A 907 -3.43 -24.15 4.12
C LEU A 907 -2.95 -25.51 3.59
N GLN A 908 -2.13 -26.20 4.36
CA GLN A 908 -1.43 -27.43 3.99
C GLN A 908 -1.52 -28.47 5.11
N GLU A 909 -1.04 -29.68 4.83
CA GLU A 909 -1.15 -30.80 5.77
C GLU A 909 -0.56 -30.52 7.15
N ARG A 910 0.49 -29.69 7.22
CA ARG A 910 1.10 -29.24 8.47
C ARG A 910 0.14 -28.45 9.37
N ASP A 911 -0.92 -27.88 8.80
CA ASP A 911 -1.89 -27.03 9.50
C ASP A 911 -3.07 -27.85 10.06
N THR A 912 -3.24 -29.10 9.61
CA THR A 912 -4.28 -30.06 10.03
C THR A 912 -4.52 -30.11 11.54
N PRO A 913 -3.50 -30.08 12.43
CA PRO A 913 -3.71 -30.12 13.87
C PRO A 913 -4.54 -28.95 14.42
N LEU A 914 -4.67 -27.86 13.66
CA LEU A 914 -5.39 -26.63 14.02
C LEU A 914 -6.66 -26.42 13.18
N LEU A 915 -7.03 -27.37 12.31
CA LEU A 915 -8.14 -27.24 11.37
C LEU A 915 -9.30 -28.18 11.73
N PRO A 916 -10.47 -27.65 12.12
CA PRO A 916 -11.66 -28.46 12.43
C PRO A 916 -12.13 -29.38 11.30
N ASN A 917 -11.94 -28.94 10.04
CA ASN A 917 -12.32 -29.69 8.86
C ASN A 917 -11.20 -29.59 7.80
N PRO A 918 -10.11 -30.36 7.96
CA PRO A 918 -8.98 -30.32 7.05
C PRO A 918 -9.38 -30.66 5.62
N ARG A 919 -10.37 -31.57 5.45
CA ARG A 919 -10.87 -31.97 4.14
C ARG A 919 -11.37 -30.77 3.34
N MET A 920 -12.11 -29.85 3.94
CA MET A 920 -12.60 -28.66 3.26
C MET A 920 -11.52 -27.58 3.14
N ALA A 921 -10.72 -27.37 4.19
CA ALA A 921 -9.75 -26.28 4.29
C ALA A 921 -8.49 -26.41 3.41
N LEU A 922 -7.94 -27.62 3.24
CA LEU A 922 -6.60 -27.81 2.65
C LEU A 922 -6.50 -27.33 1.19
N GLY A 923 -5.48 -26.54 0.86
CA GLY A 923 -5.35 -25.86 -0.43
C GLY A 923 -6.12 -24.55 -0.51
N GLY A 924 -6.82 -24.14 0.54
CA GLY A 924 -7.36 -22.79 0.67
C GLY A 924 -6.23 -21.76 0.82
N VAL A 925 -6.42 -20.57 0.23
CA VAL A 925 -5.48 -19.45 0.31
C VAL A 925 -6.07 -18.41 1.26
N ARG A 926 -5.42 -18.20 2.40
CA ARG A 926 -5.80 -17.13 3.33
C ARG A 926 -5.66 -15.77 2.65
N THR A 927 -6.57 -14.84 2.93
CA THR A 927 -6.55 -13.50 2.31
C THR A 927 -5.30 -12.69 2.70
N SER A 928 -4.79 -12.86 3.92
CA SER A 928 -3.55 -12.21 4.38
C SER A 928 -2.85 -13.00 5.49
N LEU A 929 -1.72 -12.47 5.99
CA LEU A 929 -1.06 -12.99 7.19
C LEU A 929 -1.90 -12.79 8.46
N VAL A 930 -2.83 -11.83 8.46
CA VAL A 930 -3.59 -11.46 9.68
C VAL A 930 -5.05 -11.93 9.64
N LYS A 931 -5.51 -12.45 8.49
CA LYS A 931 -6.83 -13.06 8.32
C LYS A 931 -6.72 -14.52 7.89
N SER A 932 -7.65 -15.35 8.36
CA SER A 932 -7.72 -16.77 8.04
C SER A 932 -8.79 -17.13 7.01
N GLU A 933 -9.73 -16.21 6.74
CA GLU A 933 -10.73 -16.42 5.71
C GLU A 933 -10.09 -16.75 4.35
N VAL A 934 -10.75 -17.65 3.62
CA VAL A 934 -10.37 -18.07 2.27
C VAL A 934 -11.45 -17.61 1.31
N GLN A 935 -11.09 -16.74 0.37
CA GLN A 935 -11.96 -16.39 -0.76
C GLN A 935 -11.63 -17.30 -1.95
N VAL A 936 -12.66 -17.79 -2.64
CA VAL A 936 -12.44 -18.66 -3.82
C VAL A 936 -11.65 -17.93 -4.91
N GLY A 937 -11.89 -16.64 -5.11
CA GLY A 937 -11.09 -15.78 -6.01
C GLY A 937 -9.59 -15.78 -5.69
N SER A 938 -9.21 -15.78 -4.42
CA SER A 938 -7.79 -15.85 -4.00
C SER A 938 -7.14 -17.17 -4.40
N VAL A 939 -7.87 -18.28 -4.31
CA VAL A 939 -7.43 -19.62 -4.73
C VAL A 939 -7.27 -19.67 -6.26
N GLN A 940 -8.23 -19.13 -7.01
CA GLN A 940 -8.20 -19.07 -8.48
C GLN A 940 -6.97 -18.29 -8.99
N HIS A 941 -6.72 -17.09 -8.46
CA HIS A 941 -5.56 -16.29 -8.85
C HIS A 941 -4.24 -16.94 -8.46
N THR A 942 -4.17 -17.59 -7.30
CA THR A 942 -2.98 -18.34 -6.86
C THR A 942 -2.71 -19.51 -7.80
N LEU A 943 -3.74 -20.27 -8.16
CA LEU A 943 -3.62 -21.35 -9.14
C LEU A 943 -3.18 -20.81 -10.51
N ALA A 944 -3.80 -19.74 -11.00
CA ALA A 944 -3.43 -19.09 -12.26
C ALA A 944 -1.96 -18.65 -12.28
N ALA A 945 -1.47 -18.09 -11.17
CA ALA A 945 -0.07 -17.70 -11.00
C ALA A 945 0.86 -18.91 -11.12
N LEU A 946 0.57 -20.00 -10.42
CA LEU A 946 1.38 -21.23 -10.41
C LEU A 946 1.36 -21.98 -11.75
N LEU A 947 0.27 -21.90 -12.51
CA LEU A 947 0.14 -22.40 -13.89
C LEU A 947 0.75 -21.46 -14.94
N GLY A 948 1.25 -20.29 -14.52
CA GLY A 948 1.84 -19.28 -15.39
C GLY A 948 3.23 -19.66 -15.90
N LEU A 949 4.02 -20.39 -15.11
CA LEU A 949 5.30 -20.91 -15.57
C LEU A 949 5.08 -22.22 -16.31
N LYS A 950 5.13 -22.16 -17.65
CA LYS A 950 5.24 -23.37 -18.48
C LYS A 950 6.48 -24.15 -18.04
N ARG A 951 6.26 -25.42 -17.71
CA ARG A 951 7.32 -26.34 -17.28
C ARG A 951 8.25 -26.68 -18.42
#